data_AF-A0A7S2DVM2-F1
#
_entry.id   AF-A0A7S2DVM2-F1
#
_cell.length_a   1.000
_cell.length_b   1.000
_cell.length_c   1.000
_cell.angle_alpha   90.00
_cell.angle_beta   90.00
_cell.angle_gamma   90.00
#
_symmetry.space_group_name_H-M   'P 1'
#
loop_
_entity.id
_entity.type
_entity.pdbx_description
1 polymer ?
#
loop_
_entity_poly.entity_id
_entity_poly.type
_entity_poly.pdbx_seq_one_letter_code
_entity_poly.pdbx_strand_id
1 'polypeptide(L)'
;FFSQTPFILNDTVRGNILLGAPMDEAWYQQTLQACALLPDLQILPGGDQTQIGEKGINLSGGQKARVALARAVYARAPTVVLDDPLSAVDAHVGRHIFREVLSSRGLLAGTTRILVTHQTQFLPIADKIVVLDKGQVLAEGSYQDLVESTVDLTAAVGTLKEGVDAHDLIKTVGEEDKETGGASKEDDPKARSEMEAGDLQKDNAGSQIVMEEERATGSVSWQSHLDYLNSMGGIVFGLILLFAVCWERFVGVATDYWLALWIDPSTSPIGKETPRSDEISFWIPIYVGIVCVAGVSVYCRSYFFGIFMGLRSARVLYKKLSAAVVAAPMIFFETTPSGRILNRFTSDTEQMDFGLLSMAAQWINCVASVGGSIVLICTVNPWFAVALPVLMLIYGGLYYTSASATRDLQRLEAVSRSPIFTQFSETLNGLSTIRAFGATSRFQSASLALITRNTRCYFNQDLAAQWIALRLDFCSGLIAALTVVLPILIINFSGSMGTSPAAFGLCIAYSLELSAFLKFGTKGTLELQKGLAAVERILEYARDTPKEKVGGEPVPATVWPSQGRIVVQDLCVRYRPELPLALCHVNCTIEPRSKVGIVGRTGSGKTTFVSTLWRLVEPTCGDGGDSAGALTIDGIDISKLELHGLRSRLAIIVQDPVLFNDSVKYNLDPFDKHTEEELRTAISNVELHKVIDALPKGLDSPVGEAGANFSVGQRQLICLARAMLRKSALITLDEATASIDNETDAILQSTIRKVFADATVLTIAHRLHTIMDSTQILLFDKGELKEQDSPEVLLEDDSSLFSKLIADTGSAAEHLHKLAAEGAAARKAAAL
;
A
#
# COMPACT_ATOMS: atom_id res chain seq x y z
N PHE A 1 -18.32 -21.29 -7.57
CA PHE A 1 -17.57 -21.45 -6.31
C PHE A 1 -17.40 -20.09 -5.68
N PHE A 2 -17.75 -19.96 -4.40
CA PHE A 2 -17.50 -18.79 -3.58
C PHE A 2 -16.51 -19.20 -2.48
N SER A 3 -15.39 -18.48 -2.36
CA SER A 3 -14.35 -18.70 -1.36
C SER A 3 -14.58 -17.82 -0.13
N GLN A 4 -14.22 -18.33 1.06
CA GLN A 4 -14.35 -17.60 2.33
C GLN A 4 -13.70 -16.21 2.28
N THR A 5 -12.52 -16.09 1.64
CA THR A 5 -11.96 -14.79 1.27
C THR A 5 -12.43 -14.42 -0.13
N PRO A 6 -13.26 -13.37 -0.31
CA PRO A 6 -13.79 -13.01 -1.62
C PRO A 6 -12.70 -12.52 -2.58
N PHE A 7 -12.61 -13.14 -3.76
CA PHE A 7 -11.69 -12.71 -4.81
C PHE A 7 -12.36 -11.65 -5.71
N ILE A 8 -11.77 -10.45 -5.79
CA ILE A 8 -12.26 -9.32 -6.61
C ILE A 8 -11.15 -8.87 -7.57
N LEU A 9 -11.49 -8.70 -8.83
CA LEU A 9 -10.63 -8.22 -9.92
C LEU A 9 -10.54 -6.69 -9.90
N ASN A 10 -9.42 -6.12 -10.34
CA ASN A 10 -9.29 -4.71 -10.67
C ASN A 10 -10.02 -4.38 -11.99
N ASP A 11 -11.35 -4.39 -11.91
CA ASP A 11 -12.28 -4.13 -13.00
C ASP A 11 -13.52 -3.45 -12.40
N THR A 12 -14.46 -3.05 -13.24
CA THR A 12 -15.77 -2.55 -12.81
C THR A 12 -16.52 -3.56 -11.94
N VAL A 13 -17.48 -3.10 -11.12
CA VAL A 13 -18.37 -3.98 -10.36
C VAL A 13 -19.08 -4.95 -11.32
N ARG A 14 -19.56 -4.43 -12.46
CA ARG A 14 -20.15 -5.24 -13.53
C ARG A 14 -19.18 -6.28 -14.08
N GLY A 15 -17.96 -5.88 -14.45
CA GLY A 15 -16.94 -6.81 -14.97
C GLY A 15 -16.60 -7.93 -13.99
N ASN A 16 -16.60 -7.61 -12.69
CA ASN A 16 -16.46 -8.57 -11.61
C ASN A 16 -17.63 -9.56 -11.52
N ILE A 17 -18.88 -9.12 -11.61
CA ILE A 17 -20.06 -10.01 -11.52
C ILE A 17 -20.15 -10.91 -12.76
N LEU A 18 -19.94 -10.34 -13.96
CA LEU A 18 -20.05 -11.09 -15.21
C LEU A 18 -18.92 -12.09 -15.39
N LEU A 19 -17.71 -11.77 -14.95
CA LEU A 19 -16.50 -12.58 -15.15
C LEU A 19 -16.33 -13.06 -16.60
N GLY A 20 -16.74 -12.23 -17.57
CA GLY A 20 -16.64 -12.52 -19.02
C GLY A 20 -17.81 -13.29 -19.61
N ALA A 21 -18.84 -13.61 -18.83
CA ALA A 21 -20.12 -14.07 -19.34
C ALA A 21 -20.84 -12.94 -20.11
N PRO A 22 -21.68 -13.27 -21.11
CA PRO A 22 -22.49 -12.27 -21.79
C PRO A 22 -23.46 -11.61 -20.81
N MET A 23 -23.76 -10.33 -21.05
CA MET A 23 -24.70 -9.56 -20.25
C MET A 23 -26.14 -9.94 -20.61
N ASP A 24 -26.90 -10.41 -19.62
CA ASP A 24 -28.34 -10.60 -19.63
C ASP A 24 -28.93 -9.63 -18.62
N GLU A 25 -29.46 -8.50 -19.11
CA GLU A 25 -29.86 -7.37 -18.27
C GLU A 25 -30.92 -7.74 -17.24
N ALA A 26 -31.90 -8.56 -17.63
CA ALA A 26 -32.99 -8.96 -16.75
C ALA A 26 -32.47 -9.82 -15.58
N TRP A 27 -31.60 -10.80 -15.89
CA TRP A 27 -31.00 -11.64 -14.87
C TRP A 27 -29.97 -10.94 -14.00
N TYR A 28 -29.22 -10.02 -14.60
CA TYR A 28 -28.26 -9.19 -13.88
C TYR A 28 -28.98 -8.35 -12.82
N GLN A 29 -30.07 -7.67 -13.18
CA GLN A 29 -30.88 -6.90 -12.24
C GLN A 29 -31.49 -7.77 -11.13
N GLN A 30 -32.04 -8.94 -11.48
CA GLN A 30 -32.53 -9.89 -10.47
C GLN A 30 -31.42 -10.35 -9.52
N THR A 31 -30.23 -10.62 -10.03
CA THR A 31 -29.07 -11.01 -9.23
C THR A 31 -28.65 -9.89 -8.27
N LEU A 32 -28.62 -8.64 -8.73
CA LEU A 32 -28.30 -7.47 -7.89
C LEU A 32 -29.32 -7.28 -6.77
N GLN A 33 -30.61 -7.47 -7.06
CA GLN A 33 -31.68 -7.35 -6.08
C GLN A 33 -31.65 -8.46 -5.03
N ALA A 34 -31.51 -9.71 -5.45
CA ALA A 34 -31.44 -10.84 -4.53
C ALA A 34 -30.19 -10.82 -3.65
N CYS A 35 -29.06 -10.31 -4.16
CA CYS A 35 -27.83 -10.17 -3.38
C CYS A 35 -27.76 -8.87 -2.56
N ALA A 36 -28.84 -8.08 -2.50
CA ALA A 36 -28.92 -6.80 -1.79
C ALA A 36 -27.81 -5.79 -2.17
N LEU A 37 -27.44 -5.72 -3.45
CA LEU A 37 -26.38 -4.83 -3.95
C LEU A 37 -26.88 -3.44 -4.38
N LEU A 38 -28.18 -3.25 -4.64
CA LEU A 38 -28.70 -1.95 -5.10
C LEU A 38 -28.36 -0.76 -4.18
N PRO A 39 -28.51 -0.86 -2.83
CA PRO A 39 -28.15 0.23 -1.95
C PRO A 39 -26.65 0.58 -2.01
N ASP A 40 -25.79 -0.42 -2.16
CA ASP A 40 -24.34 -0.18 -2.30
C ASP A 40 -24.02 0.53 -3.60
N LEU A 41 -24.64 0.12 -4.71
CA LEU A 41 -24.43 0.72 -6.02
C LEU A 41 -24.87 2.20 -6.05
N GLN A 42 -25.91 2.58 -5.30
CA GLN A 42 -26.35 3.97 -5.22
C GLN A 42 -25.33 4.89 -4.56
N ILE A 43 -24.54 4.36 -3.62
CA ILE A 43 -23.48 5.09 -2.91
C ILE A 43 -22.23 5.25 -3.79
N LEU A 44 -21.98 4.31 -4.70
CA LEU A 44 -20.82 4.35 -5.58
C LEU A 44 -20.97 5.46 -6.65
N PRO A 45 -19.90 6.24 -6.93
CA PRO A 45 -19.97 7.40 -7.81
C PRO A 45 -20.42 7.05 -9.24
N GLY A 46 -19.98 5.90 -9.76
CA GLY A 46 -20.35 5.39 -11.09
C GLY A 46 -21.30 4.20 -11.07
N GLY A 47 -22.00 3.94 -9.95
CA GLY A 47 -22.85 2.76 -9.82
C GLY A 47 -22.09 1.45 -10.08
N ASP A 48 -22.60 0.62 -10.98
CA ASP A 48 -22.00 -0.67 -11.34
C ASP A 48 -20.82 -0.57 -12.32
N GLN A 49 -20.62 0.60 -12.95
CA GLN A 49 -19.46 0.94 -13.76
C GLN A 49 -18.29 1.48 -12.93
N THR A 50 -18.47 1.62 -11.61
CA THR A 50 -17.40 2.07 -10.73
C THR A 50 -16.23 1.10 -10.78
N GLN A 51 -15.02 1.62 -11.01
CA GLN A 51 -13.82 0.80 -11.06
C GLN A 51 -13.41 0.37 -9.65
N ILE A 52 -13.34 -0.94 -9.44
CA ILE A 52 -12.90 -1.50 -8.16
C ILE A 52 -11.38 -1.57 -8.18
N GLY A 53 -10.72 -0.92 -7.23
CA GLY A 53 -9.25 -0.96 -7.11
C GLY A 53 -8.71 -2.34 -6.75
N GLU A 54 -7.38 -2.49 -6.79
CA GLU A 54 -6.68 -3.75 -6.50
C GLU A 54 -7.12 -4.36 -5.15
N LYS A 55 -7.42 -5.66 -5.13
CA LYS A 55 -7.99 -6.40 -3.98
C LYS A 55 -9.32 -5.83 -3.44
N GLY A 56 -10.00 -4.98 -4.21
CA GLY A 56 -11.25 -4.34 -3.82
C GLY A 56 -11.13 -3.36 -2.67
N ILE A 57 -10.03 -2.61 -2.56
CA ILE A 57 -9.79 -1.67 -1.44
C ILE A 57 -10.96 -0.67 -1.23
N ASN A 58 -11.73 -0.38 -2.27
CA ASN A 58 -12.88 0.52 -2.25
C ASN A 58 -14.18 -0.09 -1.68
N LEU A 59 -14.18 -1.39 -1.37
CA LEU A 59 -15.35 -2.13 -0.90
C LEU A 59 -15.12 -2.64 0.53
N SER A 60 -16.15 -2.55 1.38
CA SER A 60 -16.16 -3.21 2.69
C SER A 60 -16.15 -4.74 2.56
N GLY A 61 -15.81 -5.46 3.63
CA GLY A 61 -15.83 -6.94 3.63
C GLY A 61 -17.17 -7.52 3.18
N GLY A 62 -18.29 -7.01 3.71
CA GLY A 62 -19.64 -7.41 3.32
C GLY A 62 -19.99 -7.08 1.86
N GLN A 63 -19.50 -5.95 1.33
CA GLN A 63 -19.67 -5.62 -0.09
C GLN A 63 -18.89 -6.56 -1.00
N LYS A 64 -17.63 -6.89 -0.65
CA LYS A 64 -16.83 -7.87 -1.39
C LYS A 64 -17.51 -9.24 -1.43
N ALA A 65 -18.03 -9.69 -0.28
CA ALA A 65 -18.79 -10.93 -0.19
C ALA A 65 -20.02 -10.89 -1.10
N ARG A 66 -20.82 -9.82 -1.06
CA ARG A 66 -22.00 -9.71 -1.94
C ARG A 66 -21.66 -9.67 -3.43
N VAL A 67 -20.60 -8.97 -3.85
CA VAL A 67 -20.15 -8.97 -5.25
C VAL A 67 -19.68 -10.35 -5.70
N ALA A 68 -18.91 -11.06 -4.86
CA ALA A 68 -18.46 -12.42 -5.17
C ALA A 68 -19.62 -13.44 -5.17
N LEU A 69 -20.63 -13.24 -4.31
CA LEU A 69 -21.84 -14.05 -4.31
C LEU A 69 -22.67 -13.80 -5.57
N ALA A 70 -22.88 -12.54 -5.94
CA ALA A 70 -23.55 -12.16 -7.18
C ALA A 70 -22.87 -12.79 -8.41
N ARG A 71 -21.53 -12.84 -8.45
CA ARG A 71 -20.78 -13.57 -9.49
C ARG A 71 -21.11 -15.07 -9.53
N ALA A 72 -21.20 -15.72 -8.36
CA ALA A 72 -21.53 -17.13 -8.28
C ALA A 72 -22.97 -17.42 -8.73
N VAL A 73 -23.92 -16.54 -8.39
CA VAL A 73 -25.33 -16.63 -8.82
C VAL A 73 -25.48 -16.36 -10.31
N TYR A 74 -24.82 -15.30 -10.81
CA TYR A 74 -24.91 -14.89 -12.20
C TYR A 74 -24.40 -15.96 -13.17
N ALA A 75 -23.40 -16.74 -12.77
CA ALA A 75 -22.80 -17.78 -13.61
C ALA A 75 -23.72 -18.95 -13.95
N ARG A 76 -24.88 -19.12 -13.28
CA ARG A 76 -25.88 -20.17 -13.54
C ARG A 76 -25.27 -21.58 -13.63
N ALA A 77 -24.31 -21.89 -12.77
CA ALA A 77 -23.68 -23.20 -12.72
C ALA A 77 -24.65 -24.25 -12.15
N PRO A 78 -24.60 -25.51 -12.61
CA PRO A 78 -25.45 -26.58 -12.08
C PRO A 78 -25.15 -26.92 -10.62
N THR A 79 -23.93 -26.60 -10.16
CA THR A 79 -23.51 -26.79 -8.78
C THR A 79 -22.82 -25.53 -8.27
N VAL A 80 -23.31 -25.03 -7.15
CA VAL A 80 -22.80 -23.83 -6.48
C VAL A 80 -22.28 -24.24 -5.10
N VAL A 81 -20.97 -24.13 -4.92
CA VAL A 81 -20.29 -24.34 -3.64
C VAL A 81 -20.01 -22.99 -3.01
N LEU A 82 -20.47 -22.79 -1.79
CA LEU A 82 -20.41 -21.56 -1.03
C LEU A 82 -19.69 -21.78 0.31
N ASP A 83 -18.52 -21.20 0.45
CA ASP A 83 -17.69 -21.29 1.65
C ASP A 83 -17.90 -20.04 2.52
N ASP A 84 -18.78 -20.17 3.52
CA ASP A 84 -19.20 -19.16 4.51
C ASP A 84 -19.53 -17.74 3.97
N PRO A 85 -20.47 -17.62 3.00
CA PRO A 85 -20.81 -16.37 2.33
C PRO A 85 -21.49 -15.32 3.21
N LEU A 86 -21.97 -15.69 4.40
CA LEU A 86 -22.76 -14.82 5.29
C LEU A 86 -21.97 -14.29 6.49
N SER A 87 -20.67 -14.59 6.57
CA SER A 87 -19.81 -14.22 7.70
C SER A 87 -19.55 -12.71 7.83
N ALA A 88 -19.44 -12.01 6.69
CA ALA A 88 -19.07 -10.60 6.63
C ALA A 88 -20.26 -9.65 6.44
N VAL A 89 -21.50 -10.16 6.45
CA VAL A 89 -22.72 -9.37 6.28
C VAL A 89 -23.51 -9.32 7.59
N ASP A 90 -24.22 -8.21 7.81
CA ASP A 90 -25.10 -8.08 8.98
C ASP A 90 -26.26 -9.09 8.92
N ALA A 91 -26.89 -9.33 10.07
CA ALA A 91 -27.94 -10.35 10.19
C ALA A 91 -29.16 -10.05 9.29
N HIS A 92 -29.50 -8.79 9.05
CA HIS A 92 -30.65 -8.42 8.21
C HIS A 92 -30.37 -8.72 6.73
N VAL A 93 -29.22 -8.26 6.22
CA VAL A 93 -28.75 -8.58 4.87
C VAL A 93 -28.54 -10.09 4.71
N GLY A 94 -28.03 -10.77 5.74
CA GLY A 94 -27.85 -12.22 5.75
C GLY A 94 -29.18 -12.98 5.57
N ARG A 95 -30.24 -12.58 6.29
CA ARG A 95 -31.59 -13.15 6.12
C ARG A 95 -32.15 -12.89 4.72
N HIS A 96 -31.98 -11.67 4.19
CA HIS A 96 -32.41 -11.33 2.82
C HIS A 96 -31.73 -12.21 1.78
N ILE A 97 -30.40 -12.31 1.81
CA ILE A 97 -29.62 -13.16 0.90
C ILE A 97 -30.05 -14.62 1.03
N PHE A 98 -30.23 -15.11 2.25
CA PHE A 98 -30.66 -16.49 2.46
C PHE A 98 -32.03 -16.74 1.82
N ARG A 99 -33.01 -15.84 2.04
CA ARG A 99 -34.37 -15.93 1.48
C ARG A 99 -34.37 -15.85 -0.04
N GLU A 100 -33.73 -14.84 -0.62
CA GLU A 100 -33.84 -14.53 -2.04
C GLU A 100 -32.86 -15.33 -2.92
N VAL A 101 -31.75 -15.83 -2.36
CA VAL A 101 -30.74 -16.57 -3.12
C VAL A 101 -30.71 -18.06 -2.77
N LEU A 102 -30.61 -18.40 -1.47
CA LEU A 102 -30.26 -19.76 -1.01
C LEU A 102 -31.46 -20.65 -0.71
N SER A 103 -32.61 -20.05 -0.41
CA SER A 103 -33.82 -20.77 -0.03
C SER A 103 -34.38 -21.62 -1.18
N SER A 104 -35.30 -22.52 -0.84
CA SER A 104 -36.05 -23.32 -1.82
C SER A 104 -36.91 -22.49 -2.79
N ARG A 105 -37.12 -21.20 -2.50
CA ARG A 105 -37.83 -20.24 -3.36
C ARG A 105 -36.90 -19.18 -3.97
N GLY A 106 -35.61 -19.20 -3.66
CA GLY A 106 -34.64 -18.23 -4.12
C GLY A 106 -34.15 -18.49 -5.56
N LEU A 107 -33.30 -17.60 -6.07
CA LEU A 107 -32.75 -17.67 -7.44
C LEU A 107 -32.01 -18.99 -7.73
N LEU A 108 -31.43 -19.62 -6.72
CA LEU A 108 -30.69 -20.88 -6.88
C LEU A 108 -31.53 -22.13 -6.62
N ALA A 109 -32.86 -22.03 -6.44
CA ALA A 109 -33.74 -23.13 -6.05
C ALA A 109 -33.56 -24.42 -6.88
N GLY A 110 -33.38 -24.30 -8.20
CA GLY A 110 -33.19 -25.44 -9.12
C GLY A 110 -31.75 -25.95 -9.28
N THR A 111 -30.78 -25.43 -8.51
CA THR A 111 -29.36 -25.80 -8.60
C THR A 111 -28.88 -26.56 -7.37
N THR A 112 -27.88 -27.43 -7.51
CA THR A 112 -27.26 -28.09 -6.35
C THR A 112 -26.44 -27.09 -5.56
N ARG A 113 -26.78 -26.87 -4.29
CA ARG A 113 -26.13 -25.88 -3.41
C ARG A 113 -25.40 -26.60 -2.28
N ILE A 114 -24.12 -26.30 -2.10
CA ILE A 114 -23.33 -26.75 -0.94
C ILE A 114 -22.93 -25.52 -0.16
N LEU A 115 -23.43 -25.39 1.07
CA LEU A 115 -23.13 -24.27 1.96
C LEU A 115 -22.31 -24.77 3.16
N VAL A 116 -21.11 -24.22 3.32
CA VAL A 116 -20.31 -24.37 4.54
C VAL A 116 -20.56 -23.12 5.39
N THR A 117 -20.94 -23.27 6.66
CA THR A 117 -21.16 -22.12 7.54
C THR A 117 -20.98 -22.50 9.02
N HIS A 118 -20.57 -21.52 9.82
CA HIS A 118 -20.58 -21.62 11.29
C HIS A 118 -21.91 -21.13 11.90
N GLN A 119 -22.81 -20.54 11.10
CA GLN A 119 -24.07 -19.99 11.59
C GLN A 119 -25.15 -21.08 11.71
N THR A 120 -25.42 -21.50 12.94
CA THR A 120 -26.33 -22.61 13.27
C THR A 120 -27.79 -22.32 12.92
N GLN A 121 -28.18 -21.05 12.88
CA GLN A 121 -29.54 -20.57 12.60
C GLN A 121 -30.13 -21.02 11.26
N PHE A 122 -29.29 -21.36 10.28
CA PHE A 122 -29.73 -21.78 8.94
C PHE A 122 -29.79 -23.30 8.75
N LEU A 123 -29.24 -24.08 9.69
CA LEU A 123 -29.21 -25.54 9.62
C LEU A 123 -30.60 -26.19 9.48
N PRO A 124 -31.67 -25.74 10.18
CA PRO A 124 -32.98 -26.38 10.10
C PRO A 124 -33.61 -26.39 8.70
N ILE A 125 -33.15 -25.52 7.80
CA ILE A 125 -33.71 -25.33 6.45
C ILE A 125 -32.94 -26.16 5.41
N ALA A 126 -31.81 -26.75 5.78
CA ALA A 126 -30.99 -27.55 4.87
C ALA A 126 -31.60 -28.95 4.65
N ASP A 127 -31.59 -29.41 3.40
CA ASP A 127 -32.07 -30.76 3.05
C ASP A 127 -31.20 -31.86 3.68
N LYS A 128 -29.89 -31.62 3.80
CA LYS A 128 -28.91 -32.53 4.40
C LYS A 128 -27.77 -31.74 5.04
N ILE A 129 -27.38 -32.13 6.25
CA ILE A 129 -26.29 -31.55 7.02
C ILE A 129 -25.18 -32.59 7.17
N VAL A 130 -23.93 -32.15 7.08
CA VAL A 130 -22.74 -32.98 7.30
C VAL A 130 -21.85 -32.29 8.33
N VAL A 131 -21.54 -32.98 9.44
CA VAL A 131 -20.69 -32.48 10.52
C VAL A 131 -19.31 -33.12 10.41
N LEU A 132 -18.27 -32.29 10.38
CA LEU A 132 -16.87 -32.72 10.30
C LEU A 132 -16.17 -32.44 11.64
N ASP A 133 -15.46 -33.43 12.18
CA ASP A 133 -14.54 -33.26 13.32
C ASP A 133 -13.17 -33.87 12.97
N LYS A 134 -12.09 -33.11 13.22
CA LYS A 134 -10.68 -33.51 12.95
C LYS A 134 -10.45 -34.14 11.57
N GLY A 135 -11.16 -33.64 10.55
CA GLY A 135 -11.05 -34.11 9.17
C GLY A 135 -11.81 -35.42 8.86
N GLN A 136 -12.66 -35.89 9.76
CA GLN A 136 -13.55 -37.04 9.54
C GLN A 136 -15.03 -36.62 9.63
N VAL A 137 -15.90 -37.31 8.90
CA VAL A 137 -17.36 -37.13 9.02
C VAL A 137 -17.82 -37.74 10.32
N LEU A 138 -18.30 -36.91 11.23
CA LEU A 138 -18.82 -37.33 12.54
C LEU A 138 -20.28 -37.78 12.41
N ALA A 139 -21.08 -37.01 11.68
CA ALA A 139 -22.50 -37.28 11.47
C ALA A 139 -22.99 -36.68 10.15
N GLU A 140 -23.97 -37.33 9.51
CA GLU A 140 -24.70 -36.80 8.36
C GLU A 140 -26.18 -37.17 8.44
N GLY A 141 -27.07 -36.24 8.06
CA GLY A 141 -28.53 -36.47 8.14
C GLY A 141 -29.33 -35.19 7.95
N SER A 142 -30.66 -35.28 8.06
CA SER A 142 -31.50 -34.09 8.19
C SER A 142 -31.31 -33.44 9.58
N TYR A 143 -31.80 -32.22 9.76
CA TYR A 143 -31.74 -31.56 11.08
C TYR A 143 -32.42 -32.39 12.17
N GLN A 144 -33.56 -33.01 11.87
CA GLN A 144 -34.29 -33.85 12.82
C GLN A 144 -33.49 -35.12 13.17
N ASP A 145 -32.90 -35.79 12.18
CA ASP A 145 -32.08 -36.98 12.39
C ASP A 145 -30.87 -36.69 13.30
N LEU A 146 -30.24 -35.52 13.13
CA LEU A 146 -29.07 -35.12 13.91
C LEU A 146 -29.45 -34.78 15.36
N VAL A 147 -30.57 -34.10 15.57
CA VAL A 147 -31.07 -33.78 16.92
C VAL A 147 -31.47 -35.05 17.69
N GLU A 148 -32.00 -36.06 17.00
CA GLU A 148 -32.39 -37.34 17.59
C GLU A 148 -31.20 -38.32 17.77
N SER A 149 -30.08 -38.08 17.10
CA SER A 149 -28.89 -38.93 17.21
C SER A 149 -28.22 -38.81 18.59
N THR A 150 -27.74 -39.93 19.14
CA THR A 150 -27.02 -39.99 20.43
C THR A 150 -25.57 -39.49 20.37
N VAL A 151 -25.16 -38.89 19.24
CA VAL A 151 -23.82 -38.33 19.06
C VAL A 151 -23.76 -36.99 19.79
N ASP A 152 -22.70 -36.76 20.57
CA ASP A 152 -22.54 -35.56 21.39
C ASP A 152 -22.20 -34.33 20.53
N LEU A 153 -23.21 -33.82 19.81
CA LEU A 153 -23.15 -32.64 18.96
C LEU A 153 -22.95 -31.34 19.77
N THR A 154 -23.06 -31.41 21.11
CA THR A 154 -22.91 -30.22 21.97
C THR A 154 -21.46 -29.71 22.01
N ALA A 155 -20.47 -30.61 21.89
CA ALA A 155 -19.05 -30.24 21.86
C ALA A 155 -18.60 -29.61 20.52
N ALA A 156 -19.30 -29.87 19.41
CA ALA A 156 -18.94 -29.40 18.07
C ALA A 156 -19.79 -28.21 17.57
N VAL A 157 -21.03 -28.05 18.07
CA VAL A 157 -21.99 -27.05 17.58
C VAL A 157 -22.50 -26.11 18.70
N GLY A 158 -22.11 -26.33 19.95
CA GLY A 158 -22.23 -25.37 21.08
C GLY A 158 -23.64 -24.92 21.51
N THR A 159 -24.69 -25.09 20.70
CA THR A 159 -26.00 -24.45 20.91
C THR A 159 -27.18 -25.20 20.27
N LEU A 160 -27.09 -26.52 20.06
CA LEU A 160 -28.24 -27.28 19.52
C LEU A 160 -29.34 -27.57 20.57
N LYS A 161 -29.09 -27.33 21.87
CA LYS A 161 -30.02 -27.70 22.96
C LYS A 161 -30.71 -26.53 23.68
N GLU A 162 -30.35 -25.29 23.41
CA GLU A 162 -31.07 -24.13 23.96
C GLU A 162 -31.90 -23.48 22.83
N GLY A 163 -33.22 -23.54 23.01
CA GLY A 163 -34.21 -23.40 21.94
C GLY A 163 -34.14 -22.08 21.18
N VAL A 164 -33.92 -22.19 19.87
CA VAL A 164 -34.61 -21.34 18.89
C VAL A 164 -35.81 -22.15 18.44
N ASP A 165 -37.02 -21.68 18.70
CA ASP A 165 -38.24 -22.32 18.20
C ASP A 165 -38.15 -22.43 16.68
N ALA A 166 -37.89 -23.64 16.18
CA ALA A 166 -37.89 -23.97 14.76
C ALA A 166 -39.21 -23.57 14.08
N HIS A 167 -40.26 -23.33 14.87
CA HIS A 167 -41.57 -22.90 14.43
C HIS A 167 -41.64 -21.43 13.97
N ASP A 168 -40.78 -20.53 14.46
CA ASP A 168 -40.83 -19.09 14.14
C ASP A 168 -40.08 -18.71 12.85
N LEU A 169 -38.97 -19.40 12.54
CA LEU A 169 -38.26 -19.24 11.27
C LEU A 169 -39.03 -19.83 10.08
N ILE A 170 -39.80 -20.89 10.30
CA ILE A 170 -40.67 -21.50 9.28
C ILE A 170 -41.91 -20.62 9.02
N LYS A 171 -42.44 -19.94 10.05
CA LYS A 171 -43.55 -18.99 9.91
C LYS A 171 -43.15 -17.68 9.22
N THR A 172 -42.01 -17.10 9.59
CA THR A 172 -41.53 -15.83 9.00
C THR A 172 -41.10 -15.93 7.53
N VAL A 173 -40.77 -17.14 7.05
CA VAL A 173 -40.51 -17.41 5.62
C VAL A 173 -41.79 -17.89 4.89
N GLY A 174 -42.85 -18.22 5.63
CA GLY A 174 -44.08 -18.84 5.14
C GLY A 174 -45.34 -17.98 5.11
N GLU A 175 -45.44 -16.88 5.87
CA GLU A 175 -46.67 -16.07 5.95
C GLU A 175 -46.67 -14.87 4.98
N GLU A 176 -47.78 -14.75 4.25
CA GLU A 176 -48.18 -13.59 3.47
C GLU A 176 -48.49 -12.42 4.40
N ASP A 177 -47.90 -11.26 4.17
CA ASP A 177 -48.37 -10.01 4.75
C ASP A 177 -49.78 -9.71 4.22
N LYS A 178 -50.80 -10.10 4.99
CA LYS A 178 -52.14 -9.53 4.88
C LYS A 178 -52.14 -8.15 5.52
N GLU A 179 -51.74 -7.14 4.75
CA GLU A 179 -52.10 -5.77 5.11
C GLU A 179 -53.61 -5.54 4.93
N THR A 180 -54.20 -5.07 6.02
CA THR A 180 -55.58 -4.67 6.21
C THR A 180 -56.03 -3.63 5.18
N GLY A 181 -57.09 -3.97 4.44
CA GLY A 181 -57.76 -3.06 3.52
C GLY A 181 -58.51 -1.93 4.23
N GLY A 182 -58.31 -0.71 3.73
CA GLY A 182 -59.24 0.42 3.84
C GLY A 182 -59.51 0.98 2.45
N ALA A 183 -60.70 0.68 1.89
CA ALA A 183 -61.24 1.24 0.66
C ALA A 183 -61.45 2.77 0.81
N SER A 184 -61.36 3.65 -0.20
CA SER A 184 -61.85 3.59 -1.57
C SER A 184 -61.42 4.87 -2.34
N LYS A 185 -61.11 4.77 -3.64
CA LYS A 185 -61.92 5.34 -4.75
C LYS A 185 -61.21 5.23 -6.11
N GLU A 186 -61.90 4.49 -6.98
CA GLU A 186 -62.17 4.66 -8.42
C GLU A 186 -61.05 5.03 -9.42
N ASP A 187 -60.95 4.14 -10.40
CA ASP A 187 -60.23 4.14 -11.67
C ASP A 187 -60.21 5.45 -12.47
N ASP A 188 -59.04 5.78 -13.02
CA ASP A 188 -58.91 6.47 -14.31
C ASP A 188 -57.86 5.72 -15.19
N PRO A 189 -58.26 5.08 -16.31
CA PRO A 189 -57.37 4.27 -17.13
C PRO A 189 -56.60 5.15 -18.12
N LYS A 190 -55.61 5.92 -17.64
CA LYS A 190 -54.72 6.71 -18.53
C LYS A 190 -53.24 6.81 -18.14
N ALA A 191 -52.79 6.14 -17.09
CA ALA A 191 -51.38 6.16 -16.66
C ALA A 191 -50.62 4.85 -16.94
N ARG A 192 -50.93 4.16 -18.07
CA ARG A 192 -50.28 2.89 -18.46
C ARG A 192 -49.28 2.98 -19.61
N SER A 193 -48.82 4.18 -19.93
CA SER A 193 -47.60 4.39 -20.71
C SER A 193 -46.88 5.59 -20.11
N GLU A 194 -45.55 5.52 -19.98
CA GLU A 194 -44.67 6.47 -19.28
C GLU A 194 -44.34 6.10 -17.82
N MET A 195 -43.71 4.93 -17.64
CA MET A 195 -42.51 4.91 -16.78
C MET A 195 -41.33 4.83 -17.74
N GLU A 196 -40.83 6.00 -18.09
CA GLU A 196 -39.56 6.14 -18.79
C GLU A 196 -38.47 5.44 -17.96
N ALA A 197 -37.67 4.63 -18.66
CA ALA A 197 -36.41 4.13 -18.19
C ALA A 197 -35.54 5.33 -17.79
N GLY A 198 -35.50 5.64 -16.49
CA GLY A 198 -34.62 6.66 -15.95
C GLY A 198 -33.18 6.22 -16.14
N ASP A 199 -32.49 6.93 -17.04
CA ASP A 199 -31.05 6.84 -17.27
C ASP A 199 -30.29 6.84 -15.94
N LEU A 200 -29.72 5.68 -15.58
CA LEU A 200 -28.65 5.56 -14.59
C LEU A 200 -27.29 5.90 -15.22
N GLN A 201 -27.25 6.86 -16.16
CA GLN A 201 -26.02 7.49 -16.60
C GLN A 201 -25.76 8.72 -15.73
N LYS A 202 -25.20 8.49 -14.54
CA LYS A 202 -24.43 9.54 -13.86
C LYS A 202 -23.17 9.79 -14.70
N ASP A 203 -22.85 11.06 -14.91
CA ASP A 203 -21.69 11.52 -15.67
C ASP A 203 -20.42 10.72 -15.30
N ASN A 204 -19.80 10.10 -16.31
CA ASN A 204 -18.59 9.25 -16.21
C ASN A 204 -17.33 9.97 -15.70
N ALA A 205 -17.43 11.22 -15.24
CA ALA A 205 -16.30 12.03 -14.83
C ALA A 205 -15.73 11.67 -13.44
N GLY A 206 -16.44 10.86 -12.63
CA GLY A 206 -16.05 10.49 -11.26
C GLY A 206 -15.85 9.00 -10.98
N SER A 207 -15.84 8.13 -12.00
CA SER A 207 -15.81 6.66 -11.83
C SER A 207 -14.43 6.09 -11.46
N GLN A 208 -13.37 6.91 -11.50
CA GLN A 208 -12.02 6.56 -11.08
C GLN A 208 -11.75 7.11 -9.67
N ILE A 209 -11.86 6.25 -8.65
CA ILE A 209 -11.54 6.56 -7.24
C ILE A 209 -10.02 6.52 -7.00
N VAL A 210 -9.28 5.81 -7.87
CA VAL A 210 -7.82 5.77 -7.81
C VAL A 210 -7.30 7.04 -8.45
N MET A 211 -6.62 7.90 -7.67
CA MET A 211 -5.84 9.00 -8.24
C MET A 211 -4.87 8.39 -9.27
N GLU A 212 -5.13 8.66 -10.56
CA GLU A 212 -4.14 8.40 -11.59
C GLU A 212 -2.85 9.10 -11.16
N GLU A 213 -1.74 8.39 -11.31
CA GLU A 213 -0.40 8.86 -11.02
C GLU A 213 -0.25 10.30 -11.52
N GLU A 214 -0.13 11.29 -10.61
CA GLU A 214 0.21 12.66 -10.97
C GLU A 214 1.61 12.60 -11.59
N ARG A 215 1.59 12.57 -12.92
CA ARG A 215 2.77 12.44 -13.74
C ARG A 215 3.37 13.83 -13.87
N ALA A 216 4.52 14.03 -13.23
CA ALA A 216 5.38 15.16 -13.58
C ALA A 216 5.71 15.08 -15.08
N THR A 217 5.04 15.91 -15.87
CA THR A 217 5.23 16.04 -17.31
C THR A 217 6.40 16.98 -17.55
N GLY A 218 7.64 16.49 -17.42
CA GLY A 218 8.80 17.34 -17.59
C GLY A 218 10.14 16.61 -17.65
N SER A 219 11.16 17.32 -18.13
CA SER A 219 12.54 17.01 -17.78
C SER A 219 12.74 17.23 -16.28
N VAL A 220 13.59 16.42 -15.65
CA VAL A 220 13.95 16.53 -14.23
C VAL A 220 14.29 17.98 -13.88
N SER A 221 13.74 18.49 -12.78
CA SER A 221 13.98 19.87 -12.38
C SER A 221 15.47 20.09 -12.08
N TRP A 222 16.01 21.24 -12.51
CA TRP A 222 17.41 21.59 -12.24
C TRP A 222 17.74 21.62 -10.75
N GLN A 223 16.74 21.89 -9.91
CA GLN A 223 16.86 21.87 -8.47
C GLN A 223 17.18 20.45 -7.94
N SER A 224 16.52 19.41 -8.46
CA SER A 224 16.82 18.00 -8.13
C SER A 224 18.28 17.62 -8.43
N HIS A 225 18.86 18.14 -9.51
CA HIS A 225 20.28 17.94 -9.82
C HIS A 225 21.20 18.56 -8.76
N LEU A 226 20.92 19.81 -8.37
CA LEU A 226 21.70 20.52 -7.34
C LEU A 226 21.56 19.85 -5.98
N ASP A 227 20.38 19.35 -5.66
CA ASP A 227 20.11 18.66 -4.40
C ASP A 227 20.82 17.31 -4.29
N TYR A 228 20.88 16.56 -5.39
CA TYR A 228 21.69 15.35 -5.48
C TYR A 228 23.19 15.66 -5.36
N LEU A 229 23.66 16.73 -6.01
CA LEU A 229 25.05 17.17 -5.85
C LEU A 229 25.35 17.58 -4.40
N ASN A 230 24.41 18.25 -3.73
CA ASN A 230 24.52 18.63 -2.33
C ASN A 230 24.54 17.42 -1.39
N SER A 231 23.77 16.35 -1.66
CA SER A 231 23.86 15.11 -0.89
C SER A 231 25.20 14.38 -1.09
N MET A 232 25.81 14.49 -2.27
CA MET A 232 27.14 13.95 -2.56
C MET A 232 28.29 14.73 -1.89
N GLY A 233 28.05 15.93 -1.34
CA GLY A 233 29.08 16.78 -0.72
C GLY A 233 29.16 18.20 -1.26
N GLY A 234 28.26 18.56 -2.19
CA GLY A 234 28.11 19.92 -2.73
C GLY A 234 29.08 20.25 -3.86
N ILE A 235 29.07 21.53 -4.25
CA ILE A 235 29.81 22.05 -5.41
C ILE A 235 31.32 21.82 -5.27
N VAL A 236 31.88 21.91 -4.06
CA VAL A 236 33.32 21.71 -3.82
C VAL A 236 33.76 20.30 -4.25
N PHE A 237 33.00 19.27 -3.89
CA PHE A 237 33.33 17.89 -4.28
C PHE A 237 33.10 17.68 -5.78
N GLY A 238 32.09 18.34 -6.35
CA GLY A 238 31.90 18.39 -7.80
C GLY A 238 33.10 18.97 -8.54
N LEU A 239 33.70 20.06 -8.04
CA LEU A 239 34.92 20.66 -8.61
C LEU A 239 36.15 19.75 -8.47
N ILE A 240 36.31 19.07 -7.32
CA ILE A 240 37.39 18.09 -7.12
C ILE A 240 37.24 16.93 -8.10
N LEU A 241 36.01 16.43 -8.30
CA LEU A 241 35.72 15.39 -9.27
C LEU A 241 36.04 15.85 -10.69
N LEU A 242 35.62 17.05 -11.07
CA LEU A 242 35.91 17.63 -12.38
C LEU A 242 37.42 17.71 -12.62
N PHE A 243 38.17 18.22 -11.63
CA PHE A 243 39.63 18.26 -11.70
C PHE A 243 40.24 16.86 -11.85
N ALA A 244 39.79 15.88 -11.06
CA ALA A 244 40.29 14.51 -11.13
C ALA A 244 40.02 13.85 -12.50
N VAL A 245 38.84 14.10 -13.09
CA VAL A 245 38.49 13.63 -14.44
C VAL A 245 39.38 14.29 -15.50
N CYS A 246 39.55 15.62 -15.45
CA CYS A 246 40.41 16.33 -16.39
C CYS A 246 41.88 15.89 -16.26
N TRP A 247 42.36 15.73 -15.04
CA TRP A 247 43.72 15.25 -14.75
C TRP A 247 43.95 13.84 -15.29
N GLU A 248 43.05 12.90 -15.02
CA GLU A 248 43.12 11.54 -15.57
C GLU A 248 43.22 11.55 -17.09
N ARG A 249 42.34 12.31 -17.76
CA ARG A 249 42.35 12.39 -19.23
C ARG A 249 43.62 13.03 -19.76
N PHE A 250 44.11 14.07 -19.10
CA PHE A 250 45.37 14.70 -19.47
C PHE A 250 46.54 13.72 -19.37
N VAL A 251 46.66 12.99 -18.26
CA VAL A 251 47.73 11.99 -18.08
C VAL A 251 47.62 10.87 -19.09
N GLY A 252 46.39 10.39 -19.40
CA GLY A 252 46.17 9.39 -20.43
C GLY A 252 46.64 9.85 -21.82
N VAL A 253 46.19 11.02 -22.27
CA VAL A 253 46.61 11.59 -23.56
C VAL A 253 48.12 11.86 -23.58
N ALA A 254 48.68 12.36 -22.48
CA ALA A 254 50.12 12.60 -22.36
C ALA A 254 50.93 11.29 -22.46
N THR A 255 50.42 10.19 -21.93
CA THR A 255 51.04 8.85 -22.04
C THR A 255 51.13 8.42 -23.50
N ASP A 256 50.03 8.54 -24.25
CA ASP A 256 50.00 8.11 -25.64
C ASP A 256 50.77 9.07 -26.56
N TYR A 257 50.77 10.37 -26.24
CA TYR A 257 51.59 11.35 -26.94
C TYR A 257 53.09 11.13 -26.68
N TRP A 258 53.46 10.75 -25.46
CA TRP A 258 54.85 10.35 -25.14
C TRP A 258 55.30 9.16 -25.98
N LEU A 259 54.42 8.17 -26.18
CA LEU A 259 54.68 7.05 -27.09
C LEU A 259 54.84 7.52 -28.54
N ALA A 260 54.04 8.49 -29.00
CA ALA A 260 54.19 9.08 -30.34
C ALA A 260 55.55 9.78 -30.51
N LEU A 261 56.03 10.52 -29.50
CA LEU A 261 57.37 11.13 -29.49
C LEU A 261 58.49 10.09 -29.44
N TRP A 262 58.26 8.96 -28.78
CA TRP A 262 59.25 7.89 -28.69
C TRP A 262 59.46 7.17 -30.04
N ILE A 263 58.39 7.02 -30.83
CA ILE A 263 58.41 6.35 -32.14
C ILE A 263 58.86 7.30 -33.27
N ASP A 264 58.71 8.62 -33.10
CA ASP A 264 59.02 9.59 -34.15
C ASP A 264 60.55 9.69 -34.45
N PRO A 265 60.97 9.47 -35.72
CA PRO A 265 62.36 9.59 -36.16
C PRO A 265 62.99 10.98 -36.01
N SER A 266 62.19 12.02 -35.75
CA SER A 266 62.64 13.40 -35.53
C SER A 266 63.10 13.64 -34.09
N THR A 267 62.56 12.90 -33.12
CA THR A 267 62.77 13.06 -31.68
C THR A 267 63.54 11.90 -31.05
N SER A 268 63.52 10.71 -31.67
CA SER A 268 64.18 9.50 -31.18
C SER A 268 65.00 8.81 -32.28
N PRO A 269 66.28 8.45 -32.06
CA PRO A 269 67.11 7.71 -33.02
C PRO A 269 66.58 6.30 -33.33
N ILE A 270 65.74 5.75 -32.45
CA ILE A 270 65.10 4.43 -32.55
C ILE A 270 64.22 4.33 -33.82
N GLY A 271 63.71 5.45 -34.33
CA GLY A 271 62.97 5.50 -35.58
C GLY A 271 63.84 5.30 -36.84
N LYS A 272 65.17 5.23 -36.72
CA LYS A 272 66.12 5.11 -37.85
C LYS A 272 67.10 3.93 -37.75
N GLU A 273 67.51 3.50 -36.55
CA GLU A 273 68.48 2.40 -36.34
C GLU A 273 68.14 1.49 -35.14
N THR A 274 68.71 0.27 -35.06
CA THR A 274 68.54 -0.62 -33.89
C THR A 274 69.12 0.01 -32.62
N PRO A 275 68.36 0.07 -31.51
CA PRO A 275 68.68 0.89 -30.35
C PRO A 275 69.97 0.50 -29.63
N ARG A 276 70.73 1.49 -29.15
CA ARG A 276 71.74 1.32 -28.11
C ARG A 276 71.06 1.17 -26.74
N SER A 277 71.64 0.38 -25.83
CA SER A 277 71.10 0.09 -24.49
C SER A 277 70.74 1.34 -23.68
N ASP A 278 71.48 2.43 -23.88
CA ASP A 278 71.40 3.63 -23.05
C ASP A 278 70.16 4.50 -23.39
N GLU A 279 69.66 4.44 -24.62
CA GLU A 279 68.47 5.21 -25.03
C GLU A 279 67.16 4.58 -24.54
N ILE A 280 67.13 3.24 -24.47
CA ILE A 280 66.01 2.48 -23.89
C ILE A 280 65.84 2.82 -22.40
N SER A 281 66.94 3.13 -21.71
CA SER A 281 66.96 3.46 -20.28
C SER A 281 66.29 4.81 -19.94
N PHE A 282 66.11 5.71 -20.90
CA PHE A 282 65.43 7.00 -20.69
C PHE A 282 63.92 6.92 -20.90
N TRP A 283 63.47 6.36 -22.04
CA TRP A 283 62.06 6.40 -22.45
C TRP A 283 61.15 5.46 -21.65
N ILE A 284 61.62 4.23 -21.36
CA ILE A 284 60.80 3.21 -20.69
C ILE A 284 60.45 3.60 -19.24
N PRO A 285 61.39 4.03 -18.37
CA PRO A 285 61.05 4.37 -16.99
C PRO A 285 60.09 5.56 -16.88
N ILE A 286 60.21 6.55 -17.76
CA ILE A 286 59.28 7.69 -17.81
C ILE A 286 57.89 7.22 -18.23
N TYR A 287 57.80 6.43 -19.31
CA TYR A 287 56.52 5.86 -19.76
C TYR A 287 55.85 5.02 -18.65
N VAL A 288 56.59 4.11 -18.02
CA VAL A 288 56.09 3.29 -16.90
C VAL A 288 55.67 4.18 -15.73
N GLY A 289 56.43 5.22 -15.40
CA GLY A 289 56.09 6.18 -14.36
C GLY A 289 54.77 6.90 -14.63
N ILE A 290 54.55 7.40 -15.84
CA ILE A 290 53.30 8.06 -16.24
C ILE A 290 52.13 7.07 -16.20
N VAL A 291 52.30 5.83 -16.69
CA VAL A 291 51.26 4.79 -16.62
C VAL A 291 50.89 4.45 -15.17
N CYS A 292 51.88 4.35 -14.26
CA CYS A 292 51.62 4.14 -12.84
C CYS A 292 50.83 5.31 -12.22
N VAL A 293 51.22 6.56 -12.54
CA VAL A 293 50.48 7.76 -12.09
C VAL A 293 49.06 7.77 -12.65
N ALA A 294 48.87 7.38 -13.92
CA ALA A 294 47.56 7.26 -14.54
C ALA A 294 46.70 6.22 -13.79
N GLY A 295 47.23 5.02 -13.56
CA GLY A 295 46.53 3.95 -12.85
C GLY A 295 46.12 4.34 -11.42
N VAL A 296 47.02 4.98 -10.68
CA VAL A 296 46.71 5.51 -9.34
C VAL A 296 45.65 6.61 -9.41
N SER A 297 45.73 7.51 -10.39
CA SER A 297 44.74 8.60 -10.58
C SER A 297 43.35 8.05 -10.90
N VAL A 298 43.25 7.07 -11.79
CA VAL A 298 41.99 6.35 -12.13
C VAL A 298 41.41 5.69 -10.89
N TYR A 299 42.25 5.01 -10.10
CA TYR A 299 41.82 4.36 -8.86
C TYR A 299 41.30 5.37 -7.84
N CYS A 300 42.06 6.44 -7.57
CA CYS A 300 41.67 7.49 -6.64
C CYS A 300 40.37 8.17 -7.06
N ARG A 301 40.21 8.50 -8.35
CA ARG A 301 38.97 9.08 -8.88
C ARG A 301 37.78 8.12 -8.72
N SER A 302 37.96 6.86 -9.11
CA SER A 302 36.90 5.85 -9.03
C SER A 302 36.46 5.60 -7.59
N TYR A 303 37.42 5.55 -6.66
CA TYR A 303 37.15 5.45 -5.23
C TYR A 303 36.43 6.69 -4.70
N PHE A 304 36.90 7.89 -5.05
CA PHE A 304 36.30 9.15 -4.61
C PHE A 304 34.85 9.29 -5.11
N PHE A 305 34.59 9.03 -6.39
CA PHE A 305 33.25 9.14 -6.94
C PHE A 305 32.31 8.02 -6.47
N GLY A 306 32.73 6.76 -6.65
CA GLY A 306 31.88 5.60 -6.39
C GLY A 306 31.66 5.34 -4.90
N ILE A 307 32.73 5.30 -4.12
CA ILE A 307 32.63 4.97 -2.70
C ILE A 307 32.29 6.22 -1.89
N PHE A 308 33.09 7.27 -1.99
CA PHE A 308 32.96 8.40 -1.07
C PHE A 308 31.72 9.27 -1.36
N MET A 309 31.57 9.77 -2.59
CA MET A 309 30.41 10.59 -2.97
C MET A 309 29.12 9.76 -3.07
N GLY A 310 29.19 8.59 -3.72
CA GLY A 310 28.06 7.68 -3.90
C GLY A 310 27.42 7.21 -2.59
N LEU A 311 28.21 6.60 -1.68
CA LEU A 311 27.68 6.11 -0.40
C LEU A 311 27.18 7.24 0.51
N ARG A 312 27.81 8.42 0.44
CA ARG A 312 27.34 9.59 1.19
C ARG A 312 25.95 10.01 0.72
N SER A 313 25.75 10.13 -0.60
CA SER A 313 24.45 10.48 -1.16
C SER A 313 23.36 9.47 -0.77
N ALA A 314 23.66 8.17 -0.93
CA ALA A 314 22.77 7.07 -0.55
C ALA A 314 22.31 7.18 0.92
N ARG A 315 23.27 7.32 1.86
CA ARG A 315 22.95 7.43 3.29
C ARG A 315 22.15 8.68 3.63
N VAL A 316 22.52 9.83 3.06
CA VAL A 316 21.86 11.11 3.36
C VAL A 316 20.42 11.11 2.85
N LEU A 317 20.20 10.65 1.61
CA LEU A 317 18.87 10.62 1.00
C LEU A 317 17.99 9.56 1.64
N TYR A 318 18.50 8.34 1.88
CA TYR A 318 17.75 7.30 2.57
C TYR A 318 17.32 7.73 3.98
N LYS A 319 18.22 8.37 4.74
CA LYS A 319 17.89 8.90 6.09
C LYS A 319 16.82 9.99 6.04
N LYS A 320 16.87 10.89 5.04
CA LYS A 320 15.85 11.93 4.88
C LYS A 320 14.50 11.33 4.48
N LEU A 321 14.49 10.38 3.56
CA LEU A 321 13.29 9.68 3.11
C LEU A 321 12.64 8.91 4.29
N SER A 322 13.41 8.10 5.01
CA SER A 322 12.90 7.31 6.13
C SER A 322 12.36 8.18 7.26
N ALA A 323 13.08 9.25 7.62
CA ALA A 323 12.63 10.19 8.64
C ALA A 323 11.35 10.94 8.24
N ALA A 324 11.22 11.33 6.96
CA ALA A 324 10.03 12.01 6.46
C ALA A 324 8.80 11.09 6.47
N VAL A 325 8.94 9.85 5.98
CA VAL A 325 7.83 8.88 5.94
C VAL A 325 7.39 8.44 7.33
N VAL A 326 8.31 8.17 8.26
CA VAL A 326 7.96 7.78 9.64
C VAL A 326 7.28 8.93 10.40
N ALA A 327 7.61 10.17 10.08
CA ALA A 327 7.00 11.35 10.71
C ALA A 327 5.67 11.79 10.04
N ALA A 328 5.20 11.06 9.03
CA ALA A 328 4.01 11.41 8.29
C ALA A 328 2.71 11.11 9.08
N PRO A 329 1.67 11.95 8.99
CA PRO A 329 0.37 11.70 9.61
C PRO A 329 -0.36 10.53 8.93
N MET A 330 -1.31 9.89 9.61
CA MET A 330 -2.04 8.75 9.03
C MET A 330 -2.77 9.06 7.72
N ILE A 331 -3.25 10.29 7.54
CA ILE A 331 -3.88 10.74 6.30
C ILE A 331 -2.96 10.51 5.09
N PHE A 332 -1.64 10.65 5.25
CA PHE A 332 -0.69 10.37 4.17
C PHE A 332 -0.72 8.88 3.76
N PHE A 333 -0.80 7.96 4.73
CA PHE A 333 -0.85 6.52 4.48
C PHE A 333 -2.20 6.03 3.97
N GLU A 334 -3.29 6.69 4.35
CA GLU A 334 -4.63 6.40 3.83
C GLU A 334 -4.80 6.88 2.37
N THR A 335 -4.18 8.01 2.02
CA THR A 335 -4.27 8.59 0.66
C THR A 335 -3.25 8.03 -0.31
N THR A 336 -2.07 7.64 0.19
CA THR A 336 -0.96 7.17 -0.64
C THR A 336 -0.95 5.64 -0.67
N PRO A 337 -1.07 5.00 -1.86
CA PRO A 337 -0.98 3.55 -1.95
C PRO A 337 0.33 3.00 -1.37
N SER A 338 0.24 1.94 -0.56
CA SER A 338 1.41 1.30 0.06
C SER A 338 2.46 0.85 -0.95
N GLY A 339 2.03 0.36 -2.11
CA GLY A 339 2.93 0.01 -3.21
C GLY A 339 3.75 1.19 -3.74
N ARG A 340 3.21 2.41 -3.71
CA ARG A 340 3.94 3.62 -4.11
C ARG A 340 5.05 3.93 -3.12
N ILE A 341 4.76 3.90 -1.81
CA ILE A 341 5.76 4.11 -0.75
C ILE A 341 6.85 3.05 -0.86
N LEU A 342 6.46 1.77 -0.99
CA LEU A 342 7.40 0.67 -1.12
C LEU A 342 8.33 0.85 -2.33
N ASN A 343 7.80 1.26 -3.48
CA ASN A 343 8.58 1.47 -4.69
C ASN A 343 9.65 2.58 -4.53
N ARG A 344 9.41 3.59 -3.66
CA ARG A 344 10.42 4.60 -3.30
C ARG A 344 11.58 3.98 -2.51
N PHE A 345 11.27 3.14 -1.53
CA PHE A 345 12.29 2.47 -0.70
C PHE A 345 13.02 1.33 -1.40
N THR A 346 12.43 0.72 -2.44
CA THR A 346 13.01 -0.39 -3.18
C THR A 346 13.58 0.06 -4.52
N SER A 347 12.75 0.13 -5.57
CA SER A 347 13.22 0.34 -6.94
C SER A 347 13.89 1.69 -7.16
N ASP A 348 13.36 2.78 -6.61
CA ASP A 348 13.96 4.10 -6.82
C ASP A 348 15.27 4.25 -6.04
N THR A 349 15.33 3.66 -4.84
CA THR A 349 16.57 3.62 -4.04
C THR A 349 17.63 2.75 -4.72
N GLU A 350 17.27 1.58 -5.25
CA GLU A 350 18.18 0.73 -6.04
C GLU A 350 18.69 1.44 -7.31
N GLN A 351 17.79 2.11 -8.02
CA GLN A 351 18.14 2.90 -9.20
C GLN A 351 19.07 4.07 -8.85
N MET A 352 18.92 4.70 -7.67
CA MET A 352 19.84 5.74 -7.21
C MET A 352 21.20 5.17 -6.79
N ASP A 353 21.21 4.10 -6.00
CA ASP A 353 22.40 3.54 -5.37
C ASP A 353 23.33 2.86 -6.38
N PHE A 354 22.76 2.08 -7.30
CA PHE A 354 23.54 1.30 -8.27
C PHE A 354 23.40 1.84 -9.68
N GLY A 355 22.18 2.07 -10.14
CA GLY A 355 21.90 2.46 -11.53
C GLY A 355 22.52 3.81 -11.89
N LEU A 356 22.13 4.87 -11.19
CA LEU A 356 22.53 6.25 -11.43
C LEU A 356 24.03 6.41 -11.25
N LEU A 357 24.61 5.87 -10.17
CA LEU A 357 26.03 6.03 -9.87
C LEU A 357 26.92 5.37 -10.94
N SER A 358 26.59 4.13 -11.34
CA SER A 358 27.30 3.41 -12.40
C SER A 358 27.18 4.11 -13.75
N MET A 359 25.95 4.51 -14.13
CA MET A 359 25.70 5.20 -15.40
C MET A 359 26.35 6.58 -15.44
N ALA A 360 26.36 7.32 -14.32
CA ALA A 360 27.06 8.60 -14.21
C ALA A 360 28.57 8.44 -14.37
N ALA A 361 29.18 7.41 -13.76
CA ALA A 361 30.60 7.14 -13.95
C ALA A 361 30.94 6.84 -15.42
N GLN A 362 30.13 5.99 -16.08
CA GLN A 362 30.31 5.67 -17.50
C GLN A 362 30.10 6.90 -18.40
N TRP A 363 29.09 7.71 -18.12
CA TRP A 363 28.79 8.93 -18.86
C TRP A 363 29.90 9.97 -18.72
N ILE A 364 30.40 10.21 -17.50
CA ILE A 364 31.55 11.08 -17.23
C ILE A 364 32.77 10.59 -18.03
N ASN A 365 33.06 9.28 -18.01
CA ASN A 365 34.16 8.71 -18.78
C ASN A 365 33.97 8.93 -20.29
N CYS A 366 32.76 8.77 -20.84
CA CYS A 366 32.49 9.00 -22.26
C CYS A 366 32.68 10.46 -22.66
N VAL A 367 32.10 11.40 -21.89
CA VAL A 367 32.25 12.84 -22.15
C VAL A 367 33.71 13.27 -22.06
N ALA A 368 34.42 12.75 -21.06
CA ALA A 368 35.83 13.03 -20.85
C ALA A 368 36.71 12.43 -21.96
N SER A 369 36.42 11.22 -22.45
CA SER A 369 37.07 10.61 -23.62
C SER A 369 36.82 11.44 -24.89
N VAL A 370 35.57 11.79 -25.19
CA VAL A 370 35.22 12.58 -26.39
C VAL A 370 35.92 13.93 -26.37
N GLY A 371 35.88 14.64 -25.23
CA GLY A 371 36.58 15.90 -25.04
C GLY A 371 38.09 15.76 -25.21
N GLY A 372 38.69 14.75 -24.57
CA GLY A 372 40.13 14.46 -24.69
C GLY A 372 40.57 14.19 -26.12
N SER A 373 39.84 13.34 -26.84
CA SER A 373 40.12 13.02 -28.25
C SER A 373 40.01 14.23 -29.16
N ILE A 374 38.96 15.04 -28.98
CA ILE A 374 38.78 16.26 -29.77
C ILE A 374 39.91 17.27 -29.50
N VAL A 375 40.29 17.46 -28.23
CA VAL A 375 41.41 18.35 -27.87
C VAL A 375 42.70 17.87 -28.53
N LEU A 376 43.02 16.58 -28.44
CA LEU A 376 44.20 16.01 -29.09
C LEU A 376 44.19 16.25 -30.61
N ILE A 377 43.08 15.92 -31.29
CA ILE A 377 42.94 16.11 -32.74
C ILE A 377 43.11 17.60 -33.12
N CYS A 378 42.52 18.53 -32.36
CA CYS A 378 42.67 19.97 -32.61
C CYS A 378 44.11 20.47 -32.35
N THR A 379 44.84 19.89 -31.39
CA THR A 379 46.23 20.29 -31.12
C THR A 379 47.19 19.85 -32.23
N VAL A 380 47.00 18.65 -32.78
CA VAL A 380 47.84 18.11 -33.86
C VAL A 380 47.39 18.66 -35.23
N ASN A 381 46.09 18.85 -35.42
CA ASN A 381 45.47 19.40 -36.62
C ASN A 381 44.56 20.59 -36.28
N PRO A 382 45.11 21.82 -36.18
CA PRO A 382 44.33 23.02 -35.83
C PRO A 382 43.18 23.33 -36.79
N TRP A 383 43.29 22.94 -38.06
CA TRP A 383 42.24 23.17 -39.06
C TRP A 383 41.00 22.32 -38.84
N PHE A 384 41.12 21.21 -38.11
CA PHE A 384 39.96 20.43 -37.68
C PHE A 384 38.99 21.26 -36.81
N ALA A 385 39.48 22.28 -36.09
CA ALA A 385 38.65 23.17 -35.28
C ALA A 385 37.59 23.92 -36.10
N VAL A 386 37.82 24.15 -37.40
CA VAL A 386 36.84 24.77 -38.30
C VAL A 386 35.68 23.83 -38.62
N ALA A 387 35.93 22.53 -38.68
CA ALA A 387 34.88 21.52 -38.93
C ALA A 387 34.04 21.22 -37.68
N LEU A 388 34.57 21.48 -36.48
CA LEU A 388 33.94 21.15 -35.20
C LEU A 388 32.52 21.74 -35.03
N PRO A 389 32.24 23.03 -35.32
CA PRO A 389 30.90 23.59 -35.14
C PRO A 389 29.84 22.90 -35.99
N VAL A 390 30.21 22.51 -37.23
CA VAL A 390 29.31 21.79 -38.15
C VAL A 390 29.02 20.38 -37.62
N LEU A 391 30.05 19.68 -37.16
CA LEU A 391 29.92 18.36 -36.55
C LEU A 391 29.07 18.39 -35.27
N MET A 392 29.24 19.41 -34.43
CA MET A 392 28.44 19.61 -33.22
C MET A 392 26.98 19.93 -33.55
N LEU A 393 26.70 20.67 -34.63
CA LEU A 393 25.34 20.92 -35.09
C LEU A 393 24.68 19.64 -35.60
N ILE A 394 25.38 18.82 -36.38
CA ILE A 394 24.90 17.51 -36.84
C ILE A 394 24.60 16.60 -35.65
N TYR A 395 25.53 16.48 -34.70
CA TYR A 395 25.34 15.69 -33.49
C TYR A 395 24.15 16.19 -32.67
N GLY A 396 24.05 17.51 -32.46
CA GLY A 396 22.94 18.14 -31.72
C GLY A 396 21.57 17.88 -32.36
N GLY A 397 21.47 17.96 -33.68
CA GLY A 397 20.25 17.62 -34.42
C GLY A 397 19.85 16.15 -34.28
N LEU A 398 20.81 15.23 -34.42
CA LEU A 398 20.59 13.78 -34.21
C LEU A 398 20.22 13.46 -32.76
N TYR A 399 20.86 14.11 -31.79
CA TYR A 399 20.55 13.97 -30.38
C TYR A 399 19.14 14.46 -30.06
N TYR A 400 18.78 15.67 -30.49
CA TYR A 400 17.46 16.24 -30.21
C TYR A 400 16.32 15.39 -30.78
N THR A 401 16.46 14.96 -32.04
CA THR A 401 15.46 14.11 -32.71
C THR A 401 15.33 12.73 -32.06
N SER A 402 16.44 12.11 -31.64
CA SER A 402 16.41 10.79 -31.00
C SER A 402 15.95 10.84 -29.55
N ALA A 403 16.40 11.83 -28.76
CA ALA A 403 16.13 11.92 -27.34
C ALA A 403 14.62 11.98 -27.03
N SER A 404 13.85 12.74 -27.81
CA SER A 404 12.39 12.80 -27.64
C SER A 404 11.74 11.44 -27.92
N ALA A 405 12.08 10.81 -29.05
CA ALA A 405 11.50 9.53 -29.45
C ALA A 405 11.87 8.40 -28.46
N THR A 406 13.13 8.33 -28.02
CA THR A 406 13.56 7.31 -27.07
C THR A 406 12.91 7.49 -25.70
N ARG A 407 12.76 8.73 -25.21
CA ARG A 407 12.06 9.02 -23.95
C ARG A 407 10.61 8.56 -23.99
N ASP A 408 9.89 8.87 -25.06
CA ASP A 408 8.48 8.50 -25.20
C ASP A 408 8.30 6.97 -25.33
N LEU A 409 9.21 6.29 -26.05
CA LEU A 409 9.22 4.83 -26.16
C LEU A 409 9.54 4.13 -24.84
N GLN A 410 10.53 4.63 -24.08
CA GLN A 410 10.83 4.16 -22.73
C GLN A 410 9.63 4.31 -21.79
N ARG A 411 8.91 5.44 -21.89
CA ARG A 411 7.70 5.67 -21.12
C ARG A 411 6.60 4.67 -21.48
N LEU A 412 6.40 4.40 -22.78
CA LEU A 412 5.43 3.41 -23.24
C LEU A 412 5.78 2.00 -22.76
N GLU A 413 7.05 1.60 -22.81
CA GLU A 413 7.53 0.31 -22.26
C GLU A 413 7.21 0.21 -20.78
N ALA A 414 7.63 1.19 -19.97
CA ALA A 414 7.43 1.17 -18.53
C ALA A 414 5.94 1.09 -18.14
N VAL A 415 5.09 1.87 -18.80
CA VAL A 415 3.63 1.86 -18.56
C VAL A 415 3.00 0.54 -19.01
N SER A 416 3.45 -0.03 -20.12
CA SER A 416 2.92 -1.30 -20.62
C SER A 416 3.34 -2.51 -19.77
N ARG A 417 4.41 -2.40 -18.99
CA ARG A 417 4.97 -3.47 -18.16
C ARG A 417 4.20 -3.69 -16.85
N SER A 418 3.76 -2.62 -16.18
CA SER A 418 3.07 -2.72 -14.88
C SER A 418 1.80 -3.60 -14.90
N PRO A 419 0.89 -3.49 -15.89
CA PRO A 419 -0.30 -4.34 -15.97
C PRO A 419 -0.03 -5.85 -16.00
N ILE A 420 1.14 -6.27 -16.51
CA ILE A 420 1.54 -7.69 -16.54
C ILE A 420 1.68 -8.22 -15.12
N PHE A 421 2.33 -7.47 -14.23
CA PHE A 421 2.53 -7.87 -12.83
C PHE A 421 1.21 -7.82 -12.04
N THR A 422 0.38 -6.81 -12.27
CA THR A 422 -0.94 -6.71 -11.64
C THR A 422 -1.80 -7.92 -12.01
N GLN A 423 -1.93 -8.23 -13.30
CA GLN A 423 -2.72 -9.39 -13.74
C GLN A 423 -2.15 -10.71 -13.20
N PHE A 424 -0.83 -10.83 -13.12
CA PHE A 424 -0.18 -12.02 -12.56
C PHE A 424 -0.51 -12.19 -11.06
N SER A 425 -0.39 -11.10 -10.28
CA SER A 425 -0.76 -11.12 -8.86
C SER A 425 -2.24 -11.42 -8.63
N GLU A 426 -3.14 -10.85 -9.44
CA GLU A 426 -4.57 -11.16 -9.37
C GLU A 426 -4.85 -12.63 -9.69
N THR A 427 -4.19 -13.18 -10.70
CA THR A 427 -4.35 -14.58 -11.09
C THR A 427 -3.90 -15.53 -9.96
N LEU A 428 -2.83 -15.19 -9.24
CA LEU A 428 -2.36 -15.96 -8.09
C LEU A 428 -3.35 -15.89 -6.92
N ASN A 429 -3.85 -14.70 -6.60
CA ASN A 429 -4.80 -14.51 -5.50
C ASN A 429 -6.16 -15.19 -5.79
N GLY A 430 -6.59 -15.23 -7.05
CA GLY A 430 -7.87 -15.80 -7.48
C GLY A 430 -7.80 -17.19 -8.10
N LEU A 431 -6.69 -17.93 -7.90
CA LEU A 431 -6.40 -19.14 -8.68
C LEU A 431 -7.50 -20.21 -8.56
N SER A 432 -8.02 -20.45 -7.35
CA SER A 432 -9.11 -21.40 -7.09
C SER A 432 -10.39 -20.97 -7.79
N THR A 433 -10.75 -19.68 -7.70
CA THR A 433 -11.91 -19.09 -8.37
C THR A 433 -11.79 -19.21 -9.89
N ILE A 434 -10.68 -18.78 -10.49
CA ILE A 434 -10.48 -18.81 -11.95
C ILE A 434 -10.62 -20.23 -12.51
N ARG A 435 -10.06 -21.23 -11.80
CA ARG A 435 -10.19 -22.65 -12.17
C ARG A 435 -11.63 -23.15 -12.00
N ALA A 436 -12.29 -22.82 -10.90
CA ALA A 436 -13.66 -23.24 -10.63
C ALA A 436 -14.68 -22.70 -11.64
N PHE A 437 -14.47 -21.48 -12.17
CA PHE A 437 -15.30 -20.88 -13.20
C PHE A 437 -14.85 -21.23 -14.64
N GLY A 438 -13.82 -22.05 -14.83
CA GLY A 438 -13.34 -22.43 -16.16
C GLY A 438 -12.76 -21.29 -17.00
N ALA A 439 -12.38 -20.17 -16.37
CA ALA A 439 -11.97 -18.94 -17.06
C ALA A 439 -10.48 -18.90 -17.45
N THR A 440 -9.74 -20.00 -17.32
CA THR A 440 -8.28 -20.08 -17.52
C THR A 440 -7.83 -19.61 -18.91
N SER A 441 -8.50 -20.05 -19.98
CA SER A 441 -8.15 -19.66 -21.37
C SER A 441 -8.28 -18.15 -21.60
N ARG A 442 -9.29 -17.52 -20.99
CA ARG A 442 -9.50 -16.07 -21.07
C ARG A 442 -8.37 -15.30 -20.38
N PHE A 443 -8.00 -15.69 -19.16
CA PHE A 443 -6.90 -15.08 -18.43
C PHE A 443 -5.56 -15.28 -19.15
N GLN A 444 -5.32 -16.46 -19.73
CA GLN A 444 -4.13 -16.73 -20.54
C GLN A 444 -4.06 -15.81 -21.77
N SER A 445 -5.16 -15.68 -22.51
CA SER A 445 -5.24 -14.82 -23.70
C SER A 445 -5.01 -13.34 -23.35
N ALA A 446 -5.61 -12.87 -22.25
CA ALA A 446 -5.39 -11.53 -21.74
C ALA A 446 -3.92 -11.28 -21.33
N SER A 447 -3.29 -12.25 -20.66
CA SER A 447 -1.87 -12.15 -20.27
C SER A 447 -0.94 -12.12 -21.49
N LEU A 448 -1.20 -12.96 -22.50
CA LEU A 448 -0.47 -12.91 -23.77
C LEU A 448 -0.64 -11.57 -24.50
N ALA A 449 -1.82 -10.96 -24.44
CA ALA A 449 -2.06 -9.65 -25.04
C ALA A 449 -1.26 -8.55 -24.34
N LEU A 450 -1.19 -8.56 -22.99
CA LEU A 450 -0.37 -7.62 -22.23
C LEU A 450 1.13 -7.79 -22.51
N ILE A 451 1.62 -9.04 -22.52
CA ILE A 451 3.02 -9.34 -22.87
C ILE A 451 3.32 -8.87 -24.30
N THR A 452 2.44 -9.16 -25.26
CA THR A 452 2.63 -8.75 -26.66
C THR A 452 2.70 -7.23 -26.79
N ARG A 453 1.85 -6.50 -26.06
CA ARG A 453 1.88 -5.02 -26.03
C ARG A 453 3.23 -4.51 -25.50
N ASN A 454 3.72 -5.05 -24.39
CA ASN A 454 5.01 -4.67 -23.84
C ASN A 454 6.17 -5.00 -24.79
N THR A 455 6.19 -6.21 -25.34
CA THR A 455 7.22 -6.63 -26.30
C THR A 455 7.26 -5.72 -27.53
N ARG A 456 6.10 -5.24 -28.03
CA ARG A 456 6.06 -4.25 -29.13
C ARG A 456 6.70 -2.93 -28.73
N CYS A 457 6.45 -2.42 -27.52
CA CYS A 457 7.08 -1.19 -27.03
C CYS A 457 8.59 -1.37 -26.89
N TYR A 458 9.03 -2.44 -26.24
CA TYR A 458 10.43 -2.78 -26.05
C TYR A 458 11.18 -2.95 -27.38
N PHE A 459 10.59 -3.65 -28.35
CA PHE A 459 11.20 -3.84 -29.66
C PHE A 459 11.39 -2.52 -30.41
N ASN A 460 10.40 -1.62 -30.37
CA ASN A 460 10.52 -0.30 -30.99
C ASN A 460 11.58 0.57 -30.28
N GLN A 461 11.72 0.44 -28.96
CA GLN A 461 12.79 1.11 -28.21
C GLN A 461 14.18 0.63 -28.66
N ASP A 462 14.36 -0.68 -28.87
CA ASP A 462 15.62 -1.24 -29.35
C ASP A 462 15.93 -0.80 -30.79
N LEU A 463 14.93 -0.82 -31.69
CA LEU A 463 15.08 -0.31 -33.05
C LEU A 463 15.48 1.18 -33.07
N ALA A 464 14.89 2.00 -32.21
CA ALA A 464 15.26 3.41 -32.09
C ALA A 464 16.72 3.57 -31.61
N ALA A 465 17.18 2.74 -30.67
CA ALA A 465 18.55 2.73 -30.19
C ALA A 465 19.55 2.30 -31.30
N GLN A 466 19.19 1.30 -32.11
CA GLN A 466 20.01 0.88 -33.26
C GLN A 466 20.05 1.96 -34.36
N TRP A 467 18.93 2.63 -34.61
CA TRP A 467 18.86 3.72 -35.60
C TRP A 467 19.82 4.87 -35.25
N ILE A 468 19.83 5.33 -34.00
CA ILE A 468 20.76 6.40 -33.57
C ILE A 468 22.20 5.91 -33.58
N ALA A 469 22.46 4.67 -33.14
CA ALA A 469 23.81 4.09 -33.15
C ALA A 469 24.43 4.10 -34.55
N LEU A 470 23.66 3.70 -35.57
CA LEU A 470 24.11 3.73 -36.97
C LEU A 470 24.44 5.15 -37.44
N ARG A 471 23.64 6.17 -37.08
CA ARG A 471 23.90 7.58 -37.46
C ARG A 471 25.10 8.17 -36.74
N LEU A 472 25.32 7.79 -35.48
CA LEU A 472 26.51 8.16 -34.73
C LEU A 472 27.76 7.50 -35.32
N ASP A 473 27.66 6.28 -35.84
CA ASP A 473 28.76 5.63 -36.55
C ASP A 473 29.14 6.39 -37.83
N PHE A 474 28.16 6.85 -38.61
CA PHE A 474 28.42 7.75 -39.74
C PHE A 474 29.08 9.06 -39.32
N CYS A 475 28.66 9.66 -38.19
CA CYS A 475 29.29 10.87 -37.67
C CYS A 475 30.74 10.64 -37.24
N SER A 476 31.02 9.53 -36.53
CA SER A 476 32.40 9.18 -36.17
C SER A 476 33.25 8.83 -37.40
N GLY A 477 32.68 8.19 -38.41
CA GLY A 477 33.36 7.92 -39.68
C GLY A 477 33.71 9.21 -40.42
N LEU A 478 32.84 10.22 -40.37
CA LEU A 478 33.12 11.55 -40.90
C LEU A 478 34.25 12.25 -40.12
N ILE A 479 34.27 12.13 -38.79
CA ILE A 479 35.35 12.67 -37.95
C ILE A 479 36.69 12.00 -38.31
N ALA A 480 36.72 10.67 -38.42
CA ALA A 480 37.92 9.93 -38.83
C ALA A 480 38.38 10.33 -40.25
N ALA A 481 37.44 10.46 -41.20
CA ALA A 481 37.75 10.89 -42.56
C ALA A 481 38.35 12.31 -42.59
N LEU A 482 37.74 13.26 -41.88
CA LEU A 482 38.25 14.64 -41.79
C LEU A 482 39.62 14.71 -41.09
N THR A 483 39.86 13.86 -40.09
CA THR A 483 41.15 13.75 -39.40
C THR A 483 42.27 13.33 -40.34
N VAL A 484 41.98 12.48 -41.35
CA VAL A 484 42.95 12.02 -42.35
C VAL A 484 43.05 12.97 -43.55
N VAL A 485 41.92 13.44 -44.09
CA VAL A 485 41.88 14.19 -45.36
C VAL A 485 42.42 15.63 -45.20
N LEU A 486 42.09 16.33 -44.11
CA LEU A 486 42.51 17.72 -43.92
C LEU A 486 44.04 17.89 -43.92
N PRO A 487 44.82 17.08 -43.18
CA PRO A 487 46.28 17.16 -43.23
C PRO A 487 46.86 16.86 -44.61
N ILE A 488 46.33 15.84 -45.32
CA ILE A 488 46.80 15.50 -46.67
C ILE A 488 46.55 16.66 -47.64
N LEU A 489 45.39 17.31 -47.56
CA LEU A 489 45.06 18.46 -48.39
C LEU A 489 45.99 19.63 -48.08
N ILE A 490 46.26 19.91 -46.81
CA ILE A 490 47.18 20.97 -46.40
C ILE A 490 48.60 20.69 -46.91
N ILE A 491 49.12 19.46 -46.80
CA ILE A 491 50.45 19.10 -47.32
C ILE A 491 50.56 19.43 -48.81
N ASN A 492 49.51 19.18 -49.59
CA ASN A 492 49.48 19.50 -51.02
C ASN A 492 49.43 21.02 -51.31
N PHE A 493 48.87 21.83 -50.41
CA PHE A 493 48.74 23.29 -50.58
C PHE A 493 49.89 24.10 -49.95
N SER A 494 50.44 23.68 -48.81
CA SER A 494 51.45 24.43 -48.03
C SER A 494 52.86 23.86 -48.13
N GLY A 495 53.06 22.68 -48.75
CA GLY A 495 54.37 22.11 -49.06
C GLY A 495 55.18 21.58 -47.86
N SER A 496 54.68 21.68 -46.63
CA SER A 496 55.33 21.11 -45.44
C SER A 496 54.32 20.57 -44.43
N MET A 497 54.60 19.38 -43.90
CA MET A 497 53.92 18.83 -42.73
C MET A 497 54.55 19.47 -41.49
N GLY A 498 53.91 20.49 -40.89
CA GLY A 498 54.43 21.16 -39.69
C GLY A 498 54.38 20.30 -38.41
N THR A 499 54.00 19.03 -38.52
CA THR A 499 53.73 18.10 -37.40
C THR A 499 54.22 16.68 -37.72
N SER A 500 54.51 15.89 -36.69
CA SER A 500 55.11 14.57 -36.85
C SER A 500 54.14 13.49 -37.38
N PRO A 501 54.61 12.56 -38.24
CA PRO A 501 53.79 11.44 -38.72
C PRO A 501 53.24 10.55 -37.60
N ALA A 502 53.99 10.38 -36.51
CA ALA A 502 53.57 9.60 -35.34
C ALA A 502 52.37 10.26 -34.61
N ALA A 503 52.37 11.59 -34.47
CA ALA A 503 51.23 12.31 -33.89
C ALA A 503 49.96 12.20 -34.76
N PHE A 504 50.10 12.16 -36.09
CA PHE A 504 48.97 11.89 -36.99
C PHE A 504 48.43 10.47 -36.82
N GLY A 505 49.30 9.47 -36.70
CA GLY A 505 48.90 8.09 -36.40
C GLY A 505 48.09 7.99 -35.10
N LEU A 506 48.51 8.74 -34.07
CA LEU A 506 47.79 8.83 -32.80
C LEU A 506 46.39 9.46 -32.96
N CYS A 507 46.26 10.55 -33.72
CA CYS A 507 44.95 11.14 -34.02
C CYS A 507 44.01 10.19 -34.76
N ILE A 508 44.53 9.38 -35.68
CA ILE A 508 43.74 8.35 -36.37
C ILE A 508 43.20 7.32 -35.37
N ALA A 509 44.05 6.80 -34.48
CA ALA A 509 43.64 5.85 -33.44
C ALA A 509 42.51 6.41 -32.55
N TYR A 510 42.68 7.63 -32.06
CA TYR A 510 41.68 8.32 -31.22
C TYR A 510 40.38 8.64 -31.97
N SER A 511 40.45 8.91 -33.28
CA SER A 511 39.25 9.17 -34.10
C SER A 511 38.40 7.90 -34.30
N LEU A 512 39.02 6.73 -34.35
CA LEU A 512 38.33 5.44 -34.48
C LEU A 512 37.60 5.04 -33.18
N GLU A 513 38.21 5.30 -32.02
CA GLU A 513 37.58 5.03 -30.72
C GLU A 513 36.36 5.93 -30.44
N LEU A 514 36.32 7.12 -31.04
CA LEU A 514 35.26 8.10 -30.82
C LEU A 514 33.86 7.57 -31.16
N SER A 515 33.76 6.63 -32.12
CA SER A 515 32.52 5.91 -32.45
C SER A 515 31.87 5.29 -31.22
N ALA A 516 32.65 4.54 -30.43
CA ALA A 516 32.14 3.85 -29.26
C ALA A 516 31.68 4.85 -28.20
N PHE A 517 32.50 5.86 -27.89
CA PHE A 517 32.17 6.84 -26.85
C PHE A 517 30.98 7.73 -27.19
N LEU A 518 30.78 8.12 -28.46
CA LEU A 518 29.60 8.85 -28.88
C LEU A 518 28.32 8.03 -28.72
N LYS A 519 28.35 6.74 -29.08
CA LYS A 519 27.22 5.82 -28.91
C LYS A 519 26.88 5.60 -27.43
N PHE A 520 27.89 5.23 -26.63
CA PHE A 520 27.70 4.99 -25.19
C PHE A 520 27.32 6.26 -24.43
N GLY A 521 27.93 7.41 -24.74
CA GLY A 521 27.60 8.69 -24.10
C GLY A 521 26.17 9.15 -24.40
N THR A 522 25.72 8.99 -25.65
CA THR A 522 24.36 9.34 -26.06
C THR A 522 23.34 8.46 -25.33
N LYS A 523 23.54 7.14 -25.31
CA LYS A 523 22.68 6.20 -24.57
C LYS A 523 22.72 6.48 -23.05
N GLY A 524 23.90 6.72 -22.51
CA GLY A 524 24.11 7.00 -21.09
C GLY A 524 23.39 8.25 -20.59
N THR A 525 23.16 9.24 -21.47
CA THR A 525 22.44 10.47 -21.10
C THR A 525 20.97 10.18 -20.72
N LEU A 526 20.31 9.27 -21.43
CA LEU A 526 18.94 8.88 -21.13
C LEU A 526 18.84 8.06 -19.83
N GLU A 527 19.77 7.12 -19.63
CA GLU A 527 19.82 6.34 -18.38
C GLU A 527 20.14 7.23 -17.17
N LEU A 528 20.98 8.26 -17.34
CA LEU A 528 21.25 9.26 -16.32
C LEU A 528 19.98 10.05 -15.97
N GLN A 529 19.21 10.49 -16.96
CA GLN A 529 17.93 11.18 -16.75
C GLN A 529 16.93 10.30 -15.99
N LYS A 530 16.83 9.01 -16.35
CA LYS A 530 15.99 8.04 -15.65
C LYS A 530 16.41 7.88 -14.19
N GLY A 531 17.70 7.76 -13.92
CA GLY A 531 18.22 7.68 -12.55
C GLY A 531 17.93 8.94 -11.74
N LEU A 532 18.07 10.12 -12.35
CA LEU A 532 17.77 11.40 -11.69
C LEU A 532 16.28 11.60 -11.44
N ALA A 533 15.39 11.07 -12.30
CA ALA A 533 13.96 11.07 -12.04
C ALA A 533 13.56 10.18 -10.85
N ALA A 534 14.33 9.12 -10.56
CA ALA A 534 14.16 8.36 -9.32
C ALA A 534 14.58 9.20 -8.09
N VAL A 535 15.68 9.94 -8.19
CA VAL A 535 16.13 10.86 -7.13
C VAL A 535 15.13 11.99 -6.87
N GLU A 536 14.56 12.57 -7.92
CA GLU A 536 13.51 13.60 -7.81
C GLU A 536 12.30 13.09 -7.00
N ARG A 537 11.80 11.90 -7.33
CA ARG A 537 10.69 11.26 -6.59
C ARG A 537 11.02 10.93 -5.14
N ILE A 538 12.28 10.57 -4.84
CA ILE A 538 12.76 10.40 -3.45
C ILE A 538 12.78 11.76 -2.72
N LEU A 539 13.24 12.81 -3.38
CA LEU A 539 13.34 14.15 -2.82
C LEU A 539 11.97 14.79 -2.56
N GLU A 540 11.00 14.59 -3.45
CA GLU A 540 9.59 14.95 -3.26
C GLU A 540 9.07 14.36 -1.94
N TYR A 541 9.21 13.05 -1.74
CA TYR A 541 8.80 12.42 -0.47
C TYR A 541 9.60 12.94 0.73
N ALA A 542 10.90 13.18 0.58
CA ALA A 542 11.72 13.68 1.67
C ALA A 542 11.37 15.13 2.09
N ARG A 543 10.79 15.94 1.20
CA ARG A 543 10.50 17.36 1.42
C ARG A 543 9.03 17.63 1.69
N ASP A 544 8.17 17.10 0.84
CA ASP A 544 6.78 17.52 0.71
C ASP A 544 5.83 16.61 1.51
N THR A 545 6.32 15.48 2.02
CA THR A 545 5.53 14.63 2.94
C THR A 545 5.16 15.46 4.17
N PRO A 546 3.85 15.59 4.48
CA PRO A 546 3.40 16.34 5.65
C PRO A 546 3.96 15.70 6.90
N LYS A 547 4.28 16.50 7.91
CA LYS A 547 4.83 16.02 9.19
C LYS A 547 3.83 16.25 10.30
N GLU A 548 3.71 15.29 11.21
CA GLU A 548 2.99 15.50 12.46
C GLU A 548 3.60 16.68 13.25
N LYS A 549 2.77 17.47 13.92
CA LYS A 549 3.24 18.57 14.77
C LYS A 549 3.83 17.98 16.05
N VAL A 550 5.15 17.75 16.05
CA VAL A 550 5.88 17.14 17.19
C VAL A 550 6.02 18.10 18.39
N GLY A 551 5.73 19.40 18.22
CA GLY A 551 5.79 20.38 19.31
C GLY A 551 4.69 20.20 20.36
N GLY A 552 4.96 20.63 21.59
CA GLY A 552 4.02 20.59 22.71
C GLY A 552 4.74 20.71 24.05
N GLU A 553 3.98 20.93 25.11
CA GLU A 553 4.49 20.85 26.47
C GLU A 553 4.73 19.37 26.85
N PRO A 554 5.83 19.05 27.55
CA PRO A 554 6.05 17.70 28.03
C PRO A 554 4.90 17.32 28.97
N VAL A 555 4.46 16.07 28.85
CA VAL A 555 3.38 15.58 29.72
C VAL A 555 3.83 15.71 31.17
N PRO A 556 2.94 16.14 32.10
CA PRO A 556 3.31 16.33 33.50
C PRO A 556 4.09 15.16 34.07
N ALA A 557 5.09 15.48 34.92
CA ALA A 557 5.99 14.51 35.54
C ALA A 557 5.27 13.55 36.52
N THR A 558 4.07 13.90 36.96
CA THR A 558 3.16 13.00 37.69
C THR A 558 2.57 11.95 36.76
N VAL A 559 2.12 10.82 37.32
CA VAL A 559 1.42 9.72 36.62
C VAL A 559 0.11 10.25 36.02
N TRP A 560 0.20 10.93 34.88
CA TRP A 560 -0.92 11.40 34.08
C TRP A 560 -1.12 10.42 32.92
N PRO A 561 -2.34 10.02 32.55
CA PRO A 561 -3.59 10.30 33.27
C PRO A 561 -3.66 9.51 34.58
N SER A 562 -4.13 10.18 35.63
CA SER A 562 -4.25 9.65 36.99
C SER A 562 -5.62 9.02 37.25
N GLN A 563 -6.67 9.61 36.67
CA GLN A 563 -8.06 9.18 36.82
C GLN A 563 -8.67 8.74 35.50
N GLY A 564 -8.22 9.32 34.38
CA GLY A 564 -8.74 8.99 33.05
C GLY A 564 -10.11 9.61 32.78
N ARG A 565 -10.36 10.82 33.30
CA ARG A 565 -11.57 11.61 33.02
C ARG A 565 -11.43 12.29 31.67
N ILE A 566 -12.43 12.14 30.80
CA ILE A 566 -12.43 12.77 29.46
C ILE A 566 -13.57 13.79 29.41
N VAL A 567 -13.25 15.02 29.03
CA VAL A 567 -14.25 16.07 28.79
C VAL A 567 -14.09 16.59 27.37
N VAL A 568 -15.16 16.49 26.60
CA VAL A 568 -15.26 16.88 25.20
C VAL A 568 -16.23 18.05 25.10
N GLN A 569 -15.76 19.17 24.56
CA GLN A 569 -16.54 20.40 24.39
C GLN A 569 -16.51 20.83 22.93
N ASP A 570 -17.70 20.88 22.33
CA ASP A 570 -17.96 21.34 20.97
C ASP A 570 -17.01 20.75 19.91
N LEU A 571 -16.78 19.44 19.98
CA LEU A 571 -15.79 18.80 19.12
C LEU A 571 -16.31 18.66 17.68
N CYS A 572 -15.59 19.30 16.77
CA CYS A 572 -15.77 19.22 15.33
C CYS A 572 -14.51 18.65 14.69
N VAL A 573 -14.67 17.68 13.79
CA VAL A 573 -13.53 16.99 13.16
C VAL A 573 -13.77 16.81 11.67
N ARG A 574 -12.74 17.08 10.87
CA ARG A 574 -12.74 16.92 9.42
C ARG A 574 -11.44 16.26 8.96
N TYR A 575 -11.53 15.24 8.11
CA TYR A 575 -10.34 14.56 7.57
C TYR A 575 -9.59 15.40 6.53
N ARG A 576 -10.31 16.21 5.73
CA ARG A 576 -9.72 17.13 4.74
C ARG A 576 -10.51 18.43 4.68
N PRO A 577 -9.88 19.58 4.45
CA PRO A 577 -10.58 20.88 4.43
C PRO A 577 -11.80 20.90 3.50
N GLU A 578 -11.69 20.26 2.33
CA GLU A 578 -12.74 20.15 1.31
C GLU A 578 -13.86 19.13 1.60
N LEU A 579 -13.73 18.26 2.61
CA LEU A 579 -14.75 17.27 2.96
C LEU A 579 -15.77 17.81 3.99
N PRO A 580 -16.97 17.24 4.09
CA PRO A 580 -17.90 17.58 5.19
C PRO A 580 -17.32 17.17 6.55
N LEU A 581 -17.86 17.77 7.61
CA LEU A 581 -17.53 17.39 8.99
C LEU A 581 -17.89 15.91 9.23
N ALA A 582 -16.93 15.17 9.79
CA ALA A 582 -17.11 13.78 10.20
C ALA A 582 -17.66 13.67 11.62
N LEU A 583 -17.34 14.64 12.48
CA LEU A 583 -17.97 14.87 13.77
C LEU A 583 -18.46 16.31 13.85
N CYS A 584 -19.67 16.50 14.37
CA CYS A 584 -20.35 17.79 14.46
C CYS A 584 -20.78 18.06 15.90
N HIS A 585 -20.21 19.11 16.51
CA HIS A 585 -20.62 19.66 17.80
C HIS A 585 -20.78 18.62 18.93
N VAL A 586 -19.84 17.68 19.01
CA VAL A 586 -19.91 16.58 20.00
C VAL A 586 -19.55 17.12 21.38
N ASN A 587 -20.45 16.92 22.34
CA ASN A 587 -20.28 17.31 23.73
C ASN A 587 -20.53 16.09 24.62
N CYS A 588 -19.52 15.66 25.37
CA CYS A 588 -19.68 14.55 26.32
C CYS A 588 -18.68 14.63 27.47
N THR A 589 -19.06 14.06 28.61
CA THR A 589 -18.17 13.86 29.76
C THR A 589 -18.16 12.38 30.12
N ILE A 590 -16.96 11.82 30.25
CA ILE A 590 -16.72 10.43 30.64
C ILE A 590 -16.00 10.47 31.98
N GLU A 591 -16.65 9.93 33.01
CA GLU A 591 -16.12 9.94 34.37
C GLU A 591 -15.03 8.87 34.58
N PRO A 592 -14.13 9.06 35.57
CA PRO A 592 -13.07 8.09 35.88
C PRO A 592 -13.60 6.68 36.12
N ARG A 593 -12.81 5.67 35.71
CA ARG A 593 -13.11 4.23 35.92
C ARG A 593 -14.44 3.77 35.31
N SER A 594 -15.00 4.56 34.40
CA SER A 594 -16.21 4.18 33.68
C SER A 594 -15.89 3.19 32.56
N LYS A 595 -16.84 2.30 32.29
CA LYS A 595 -16.87 1.41 31.13
C LYS A 595 -17.84 2.01 30.14
N VAL A 596 -17.37 2.51 29.02
CA VAL A 596 -18.21 3.22 28.06
C VAL A 596 -18.32 2.43 26.77
N GLY A 597 -19.53 2.03 26.41
CA GLY A 597 -19.84 1.43 25.11
C GLY A 597 -20.10 2.51 24.06
N ILE A 598 -19.46 2.42 22.90
CA ILE A 598 -19.65 3.34 21.77
C ILE A 598 -20.35 2.57 20.65
N VAL A 599 -21.57 3.00 20.31
CA VAL A 599 -22.44 2.36 19.31
C VAL A 599 -22.90 3.33 18.23
N GLY A 600 -23.34 2.77 17.11
CA GLY A 600 -23.81 3.52 15.95
C GLY A 600 -23.58 2.75 14.65
N ARG A 601 -24.28 3.16 13.59
CA ARG A 601 -24.12 2.55 12.26
C ARG A 601 -22.70 2.73 11.71
N THR A 602 -22.30 1.89 10.76
CA THR A 602 -21.02 2.07 10.06
C THR A 602 -20.99 3.46 9.39
N GLY A 603 -19.91 4.20 9.59
CA GLY A 603 -19.79 5.58 9.11
C GLY A 603 -20.43 6.66 10.00
N SER A 604 -20.92 6.32 11.21
CA SER A 604 -21.54 7.31 12.11
C SER A 604 -20.55 8.21 12.89
N GLY A 605 -19.24 7.97 12.80
CA GLY A 605 -18.20 8.76 13.47
C GLY A 605 -17.49 8.10 14.66
N LYS A 606 -17.80 6.84 15.00
CA LYS A 606 -17.21 6.10 16.15
C LYS A 606 -15.68 6.07 16.12
N THR A 607 -15.10 5.58 15.02
CA THR A 607 -13.64 5.49 14.85
C THR A 607 -13.00 6.88 14.78
N THR A 608 -13.70 7.87 14.20
CA THR A 608 -13.23 9.26 14.15
C THR A 608 -13.10 9.85 15.56
N PHE A 609 -14.04 9.57 16.46
CA PHE A 609 -13.98 10.01 17.85
C PHE A 609 -12.74 9.44 18.57
N VAL A 610 -12.49 8.13 18.42
CA VAL A 610 -11.29 7.49 18.99
C VAL A 610 -10.01 8.01 18.37
N SER A 611 -9.94 8.17 17.05
CA SER A 611 -8.78 8.73 16.36
C SER A 611 -8.42 10.14 16.83
N THR A 612 -9.43 10.93 17.24
CA THR A 612 -9.23 12.27 17.79
C THR A 612 -8.63 12.25 19.20
N LEU A 613 -9.02 11.28 20.04
CA LEU A 613 -8.39 11.07 21.37
C LEU A 613 -6.88 10.78 21.27
N TRP A 614 -6.46 10.09 20.21
CA TRP A 614 -5.06 9.79 19.92
C TRP A 614 -4.34 10.89 19.14
N ARG A 615 -5.04 11.98 18.81
CA ARG A 615 -4.58 13.05 17.92
C ARG A 615 -3.99 12.49 16.61
N LEU A 616 -4.66 11.50 16.04
CA LEU A 616 -4.38 11.04 14.68
C LEU A 616 -5.05 11.97 13.65
N VAL A 617 -6.18 12.55 14.03
CA VAL A 617 -6.86 13.64 13.34
C VAL A 617 -7.03 14.78 14.32
N GLU A 618 -6.66 15.99 13.93
CA GLU A 618 -6.77 17.17 14.79
C GLU A 618 -8.19 17.77 14.72
N PRO A 619 -8.71 18.31 15.83
CA PRO A 619 -9.97 19.06 15.83
C PRO A 619 -9.93 20.25 14.88
N THR A 620 -11.04 20.52 14.20
CA THR A 620 -11.22 21.66 13.29
C THR A 620 -12.28 22.61 13.81
N CYS A 621 -12.28 23.86 13.33
CA CYS A 621 -13.41 24.76 13.57
C CYS A 621 -14.67 24.22 12.89
N GLY A 622 -15.84 24.41 13.52
CA GLY A 622 -17.13 24.12 12.90
C GLY A 622 -17.43 25.07 11.74
N ASP A 623 -18.41 24.73 10.90
CA ASP A 623 -18.86 25.61 9.81
C ASP A 623 -19.45 26.91 10.39
N GLY A 624 -18.65 27.99 10.40
CA GLY A 624 -19.02 29.30 10.96
C GLY A 624 -18.46 29.63 12.35
N GLY A 625 -17.57 28.81 12.93
CA GLY A 625 -16.93 29.05 14.22
C GLY A 625 -15.49 29.59 14.11
N ASP A 626 -15.11 30.51 15.00
CA ASP A 626 -13.75 31.09 15.07
C ASP A 626 -12.74 30.21 15.84
N SER A 627 -13.20 29.21 16.60
CA SER A 627 -12.36 28.34 17.44
C SER A 627 -12.69 26.86 17.28
N ALA A 628 -11.66 26.01 17.35
CA ALA A 628 -11.82 24.56 17.43
C ALA A 628 -12.31 24.13 18.83
N GLY A 629 -13.08 23.05 18.89
CA GLY A 629 -13.53 22.44 20.14
C GLY A 629 -12.38 21.98 21.03
N ALA A 630 -12.63 21.88 22.34
CA ALA A 630 -11.64 21.50 23.33
C ALA A 630 -11.82 20.03 23.77
N LEU A 631 -10.71 19.30 23.83
CA LEU A 631 -10.66 17.92 24.30
C LEU A 631 -9.65 17.82 25.43
N THR A 632 -10.13 17.53 26.63
CA THR A 632 -9.29 17.48 27.84
C THR A 632 -9.30 16.11 28.49
N ILE A 633 -8.14 15.66 28.97
CA ILE A 633 -7.98 14.45 29.78
C ILE A 633 -7.42 14.85 31.14
N ASP A 634 -8.13 14.51 32.22
CA ASP A 634 -7.85 14.95 33.60
C ASP A 634 -7.69 16.49 33.71
N GLY A 635 -8.46 17.24 32.93
CA GLY A 635 -8.44 18.71 32.89
C GLY A 635 -7.30 19.33 32.07
N ILE A 636 -6.46 18.52 31.43
CA ILE A 636 -5.37 18.98 30.56
C ILE A 636 -5.81 18.86 29.10
N ASP A 637 -5.70 19.95 28.36
CA ASP A 637 -5.97 20.01 26.93
C ASP A 637 -4.92 19.22 26.14
N ILE A 638 -5.36 18.18 25.43
CA ILE A 638 -4.45 17.26 24.73
C ILE A 638 -3.80 17.90 23.52
N SER A 639 -4.37 18.98 22.96
CA SER A 639 -3.82 19.69 21.81
C SER A 639 -2.46 20.35 22.10
N LYS A 640 -2.20 20.64 23.38
CA LYS A 640 -0.97 21.29 23.86
C LYS A 640 0.14 20.30 24.23
N LEU A 641 -0.18 19.02 24.40
CA LEU A 641 0.77 18.00 24.84
C LEU A 641 1.66 17.51 23.70
N GLU A 642 2.87 17.07 24.05
CA GLU A 642 3.73 16.32 23.12
C GLU A 642 3.09 14.97 22.74
N LEU A 643 3.02 14.68 21.43
CA LEU A 643 2.38 13.48 20.89
C LEU A 643 2.99 12.17 21.43
N HIS A 644 4.32 12.08 21.51
CA HIS A 644 4.98 10.87 22.02
C HIS A 644 4.60 10.63 23.49
N GLY A 645 4.61 11.68 24.30
CA GLY A 645 4.19 11.61 25.70
C GLY A 645 2.73 11.18 25.84
N LEU A 646 1.81 11.78 25.08
CA LEU A 646 0.39 11.40 25.06
C LEU A 646 0.20 9.92 24.70
N ARG A 647 0.68 9.51 23.52
CA ARG A 647 0.44 8.16 22.96
C ARG A 647 1.16 7.05 23.73
N SER A 648 2.24 7.37 24.45
CA SER A 648 2.96 6.40 25.30
C SER A 648 2.16 5.99 26.55
N ARG A 649 1.21 6.82 27.01
CA ARG A 649 0.43 6.61 28.25
C ARG A 649 -1.00 6.15 28.01
N LEU A 650 -1.40 6.01 26.75
CA LEU A 650 -2.67 5.43 26.32
C LEU A 650 -2.44 4.00 25.81
N ALA A 651 -3.47 3.16 25.88
CA ALA A 651 -3.45 1.83 25.28
C ALA A 651 -4.68 1.62 24.37
N ILE A 652 -4.45 0.98 23.23
CA ILE A 652 -5.50 0.62 22.28
C ILE A 652 -5.33 -0.85 21.88
N ILE A 653 -6.46 -1.54 21.77
CA ILE A 653 -6.57 -2.88 21.19
C ILE A 653 -7.42 -2.72 19.94
N VAL A 654 -6.81 -2.97 18.79
CA VAL A 654 -7.43 -2.80 17.47
C VAL A 654 -8.16 -4.08 17.03
N GLN A 655 -9.05 -3.92 16.05
CA GLN A 655 -9.83 -5.02 15.46
C GLN A 655 -8.93 -6.07 14.79
N ASP A 656 -7.96 -5.62 13.97
CA ASP A 656 -7.03 -6.48 13.26
C ASP A 656 -5.66 -6.48 13.97
N PRO A 657 -5.34 -7.51 14.79
CA PRO A 657 -4.10 -7.55 15.54
C PRO A 657 -2.91 -7.78 14.60
N VAL A 658 -2.02 -6.79 14.51
CA VAL A 658 -0.77 -6.88 13.73
C VAL A 658 0.40 -7.21 14.65
N LEU A 659 1.06 -8.32 14.35
CA LEU A 659 2.32 -8.72 14.97
C LEU A 659 3.48 -8.54 13.99
N PHE A 660 4.61 -8.07 14.50
CA PHE A 660 5.85 -7.92 13.75
C PHE A 660 6.58 -9.27 13.64
N ASN A 661 7.28 -9.49 12.52
CA ASN A 661 8.07 -10.70 12.26
C ASN A 661 9.39 -10.65 13.06
N ASP A 662 9.28 -10.89 14.36
CA ASP A 662 10.37 -10.99 15.34
C ASP A 662 9.90 -11.94 16.46
N SER A 663 10.57 -11.98 17.61
CA SER A 663 10.18 -12.79 18.76
C SER A 663 8.83 -12.40 19.37
N VAL A 664 8.19 -13.34 20.09
CA VAL A 664 7.02 -13.02 20.94
C VAL A 664 7.40 -11.96 21.96
N LYS A 665 8.61 -12.03 22.53
CA LYS A 665 9.17 -11.03 23.43
C LYS A 665 9.19 -9.63 22.80
N TYR A 666 9.74 -9.47 21.60
CA TYR A 666 9.78 -8.19 20.89
C TYR A 666 8.37 -7.63 20.64
N ASN A 667 7.41 -8.50 20.34
CA ASN A 667 6.03 -8.09 20.17
C ASN A 667 5.36 -7.66 21.49
N LEU A 668 5.78 -8.15 22.65
CA LEU A 668 5.26 -7.70 23.94
C LEU A 668 5.93 -6.42 24.43
N ASP A 669 7.26 -6.38 24.35
CA ASP A 669 8.08 -5.27 24.82
C ASP A 669 9.27 -5.01 23.87
N PRO A 670 9.07 -4.18 22.82
CA PRO A 670 10.11 -3.89 21.84
C PRO A 670 11.22 -2.97 22.39
N PHE A 671 11.06 -2.42 23.60
CA PHE A 671 12.00 -1.47 24.20
C PHE A 671 12.76 -2.05 25.41
N ASP A 672 12.59 -3.35 25.71
CA ASP A 672 13.18 -4.04 26.86
C ASP A 672 13.03 -3.24 28.19
N LYS A 673 11.83 -2.69 28.43
CA LYS A 673 11.48 -1.95 29.65
C LYS A 673 11.04 -2.86 30.80
N HIS A 674 10.55 -4.05 30.49
CA HIS A 674 9.95 -5.00 31.41
C HIS A 674 10.85 -6.20 31.66
N THR A 675 10.78 -6.75 32.86
CA THR A 675 11.51 -7.98 33.20
C THR A 675 10.80 -9.21 32.63
N GLU A 676 11.52 -10.31 32.43
CA GLU A 676 10.91 -11.54 31.90
C GLU A 676 9.80 -12.08 32.82
N GLU A 677 9.91 -11.88 34.14
CA GLU A 677 8.87 -12.24 35.10
C GLU A 677 7.57 -11.45 34.88
N GLU A 678 7.67 -10.15 34.58
CA GLU A 678 6.51 -9.31 34.24
C GLU A 678 5.86 -9.78 32.94
N LEU A 679 6.67 -10.15 31.93
CA LEU A 679 6.18 -10.70 30.66
C LEU A 679 5.44 -12.03 30.86
N ARG A 680 6.01 -12.95 31.65
CA ARG A 680 5.37 -14.24 31.98
C ARG A 680 4.08 -14.05 32.75
N THR A 681 4.05 -13.09 33.68
CA THR A 681 2.85 -12.73 34.44
C THR A 681 1.76 -12.18 33.51
N ALA A 682 2.10 -11.30 32.56
CA ALA A 682 1.16 -10.78 31.58
C ALA A 682 0.58 -11.89 30.70
N ILE A 683 1.42 -12.81 30.20
CA ILE A 683 1.00 -13.98 29.41
C ILE A 683 0.10 -14.93 30.20
N SER A 684 0.42 -15.16 31.47
CA SER A 684 -0.37 -16.02 32.34
C SER A 684 -1.76 -15.44 32.59
N ASN A 685 -1.85 -14.12 32.80
CA ASN A 685 -3.11 -13.42 33.01
C ASN A 685 -4.05 -13.43 31.79
N VAL A 686 -3.51 -13.51 30.56
CA VAL A 686 -4.30 -13.66 29.32
C VAL A 686 -4.44 -15.12 28.87
N GLU A 687 -4.13 -16.08 29.75
CA GLU A 687 -4.24 -17.53 29.50
C GLU A 687 -3.42 -18.09 28.33
N LEU A 688 -2.45 -17.32 27.80
CA LEU A 688 -1.59 -17.76 26.68
C LEU A 688 -0.39 -18.63 27.08
N HIS A 689 -0.15 -18.83 28.38
CA HIS A 689 1.02 -19.56 28.89
C HIS A 689 1.17 -20.96 28.27
N LYS A 690 0.08 -21.72 28.13
CA LYS A 690 0.12 -23.07 27.55
C LYS A 690 0.60 -23.08 26.09
N VAL A 691 0.18 -22.08 25.31
CA VAL A 691 0.55 -21.95 23.90
C VAL A 691 2.01 -21.56 23.78
N ILE A 692 2.44 -20.57 24.58
CA ILE A 692 3.81 -20.04 24.53
C ILE A 692 4.81 -21.05 25.08
N ASP A 693 4.51 -21.74 26.18
CA ASP A 693 5.37 -22.76 26.77
C ASP A 693 5.49 -24.01 25.88
N ALA A 694 4.50 -24.28 25.02
CA ALA A 694 4.56 -25.33 24.01
C ALA A 694 5.48 -24.98 22.82
N LEU A 695 5.85 -23.70 22.64
CA LEU A 695 6.76 -23.29 21.58
C LEU A 695 8.21 -23.68 21.91
N PRO A 696 9.04 -24.04 20.91
CA PRO A 696 10.40 -24.54 21.14
C PRO A 696 11.33 -23.59 21.92
N LYS A 697 11.07 -22.28 21.87
CA LYS A 697 11.88 -21.24 22.52
C LYS A 697 11.07 -20.35 23.46
N GLY A 698 9.83 -20.72 23.81
CA GLY A 698 8.97 -19.88 24.65
C GLY A 698 8.81 -18.47 24.09
N LEU A 699 9.16 -17.47 24.90
CA LEU A 699 9.14 -16.03 24.58
C LEU A 699 10.06 -15.63 23.41
N ASP A 700 11.16 -16.34 23.21
CA ASP A 700 12.13 -16.05 22.13
C ASP A 700 11.76 -16.76 20.81
N SER A 701 10.57 -17.37 20.76
CA SER A 701 10.09 -18.01 19.53
C SER A 701 9.75 -16.97 18.47
N PRO A 702 10.15 -17.19 17.20
CA PRO A 702 9.84 -16.27 16.12
C PRO A 702 8.33 -16.27 15.81
N VAL A 703 7.79 -15.08 15.60
CA VAL A 703 6.43 -14.84 15.10
C VAL A 703 6.51 -14.81 13.57
N GLY A 704 5.66 -15.59 12.90
CA GLY A 704 5.59 -15.62 11.43
C GLY A 704 5.11 -14.29 10.84
N GLU A 705 5.18 -14.12 9.52
CA GLU A 705 4.68 -12.91 8.85
C GLU A 705 3.24 -12.58 9.28
N ALA A 706 3.03 -11.36 9.78
CA ALA A 706 1.75 -10.90 10.33
C ALA A 706 1.12 -11.82 11.40
N GLY A 707 1.94 -12.64 12.08
CA GLY A 707 1.48 -13.59 13.09
C GLY A 707 0.80 -14.83 12.53
N ALA A 708 1.10 -15.25 11.30
CA ALA A 708 0.48 -16.42 10.65
C ALA A 708 0.61 -17.75 11.42
N ASN A 709 1.54 -17.85 12.37
CA ASN A 709 1.70 -19.01 13.25
C ASN A 709 0.75 -19.01 14.46
N PHE A 710 -0.05 -17.96 14.65
CA PHE A 710 -1.04 -17.83 15.72
C PHE A 710 -2.44 -17.70 15.14
N SER A 711 -3.43 -18.25 15.85
CA SER A 711 -4.84 -18.02 15.51
C SER A 711 -5.21 -16.54 15.69
N VAL A 712 -6.34 -16.11 15.10
CA VAL A 712 -6.86 -14.73 15.27
C VAL A 712 -7.02 -14.40 16.76
N GLY A 713 -7.67 -15.29 17.53
CA GLY A 713 -7.85 -15.11 18.97
C GLY A 713 -6.53 -15.05 19.75
N GLN A 714 -5.55 -15.89 19.41
CA GLN A 714 -4.22 -15.84 20.04
C GLN A 714 -3.49 -14.52 19.77
N ARG A 715 -3.58 -13.99 18.54
CA ARG A 715 -3.03 -12.67 18.20
C ARG A 715 -3.68 -11.57 19.03
N GLN A 716 -5.00 -11.65 19.24
CA GLN A 716 -5.73 -10.71 20.09
C GLN A 716 -5.28 -10.75 21.54
N LEU A 717 -5.08 -11.95 22.10
CA LEU A 717 -4.59 -12.13 23.47
C LEU A 717 -3.15 -11.60 23.63
N ILE A 718 -2.29 -11.71 22.61
CA ILE A 718 -0.96 -11.08 22.60
C ILE A 718 -1.08 -9.55 22.64
N CYS A 719 -1.99 -8.97 21.86
CA CYS A 719 -2.27 -7.53 21.91
C CYS A 719 -2.84 -7.09 23.27
N LEU A 720 -3.67 -7.91 23.90
CA LEU A 720 -4.17 -7.67 25.25
C LEU A 720 -3.02 -7.68 26.27
N ALA A 721 -2.13 -8.67 26.22
CA ALA A 721 -0.93 -8.70 27.07
C ALA A 721 -0.03 -7.47 26.87
N ARG A 722 0.13 -7.00 25.62
CA ARG A 722 0.84 -5.75 25.31
C ARG A 722 0.16 -4.52 25.96
N ALA A 723 -1.16 -4.44 25.93
CA ALA A 723 -1.91 -3.37 26.58
C ALA A 723 -1.77 -3.42 28.12
N MET A 724 -1.74 -4.62 28.71
CA MET A 724 -1.54 -4.84 30.15
C MET A 724 -0.21 -4.30 30.66
N LEU A 725 0.88 -4.56 29.92
CA LEU A 725 2.23 -4.14 30.31
C LEU A 725 2.36 -2.62 30.40
N ARG A 726 1.58 -1.86 29.61
CA ARG A 726 1.57 -0.40 29.63
C ARG A 726 0.95 0.21 30.88
N LYS A 727 0.09 -0.52 31.61
CA LYS A 727 -0.61 -0.04 32.82
C LYS A 727 -1.31 1.33 32.62
N SER A 728 -1.94 1.53 31.47
CA SER A 728 -2.61 2.78 31.12
C SER A 728 -3.93 2.97 31.88
N ALA A 729 -4.20 4.17 32.40
CA ALA A 729 -5.48 4.49 33.05
C ALA A 729 -6.65 4.68 32.07
N LEU A 730 -6.35 4.86 30.78
CA LEU A 730 -7.33 4.96 29.70
C LEU A 730 -7.01 3.95 28.60
N ILE A 731 -8.01 3.13 28.26
CA ILE A 731 -7.88 2.03 27.31
C ILE A 731 -9.02 2.08 26.30
N THR A 732 -8.71 1.87 25.03
CA THR A 732 -9.71 1.76 23.98
C THR A 732 -9.70 0.35 23.38
N LEU A 733 -10.87 -0.26 23.30
CA LEU A 733 -11.13 -1.54 22.66
C LEU A 733 -11.91 -1.26 21.37
N ASP A 734 -11.27 -1.42 20.23
CA ASP A 734 -11.89 -1.24 18.92
C ASP A 734 -12.22 -2.62 18.34
N GLU A 735 -13.46 -3.07 18.52
CA GLU A 735 -13.98 -4.34 17.98
C GLU A 735 -13.10 -5.57 18.25
N ALA A 736 -12.52 -5.64 19.45
CA ALA A 736 -11.55 -6.67 19.82
C ALA A 736 -12.06 -8.13 19.75
N THR A 737 -13.34 -8.35 19.49
CA THR A 737 -14.02 -9.66 19.47
C THR A 737 -14.47 -10.07 18.06
N ALA A 738 -14.15 -9.28 17.03
CA ALA A 738 -14.53 -9.59 15.66
C ALA A 738 -13.77 -10.84 15.18
N SER A 739 -14.48 -11.80 14.58
CA SER A 739 -13.89 -13.02 14.00
C SER A 739 -13.25 -13.99 15.01
N ILE A 740 -13.61 -13.91 16.30
CA ILE A 740 -13.19 -14.83 17.35
C ILE A 740 -14.35 -15.78 17.71
N ASP A 741 -14.01 -17.04 18.02
CA ASP A 741 -14.91 -18.06 18.53
C ASP A 741 -15.48 -17.68 19.91
N ASN A 742 -16.67 -18.19 20.25
CA ASN A 742 -17.36 -17.81 21.48
C ASN A 742 -16.59 -18.17 22.76
N GLU A 743 -15.81 -19.27 22.75
CA GLU A 743 -15.00 -19.69 23.89
C GLU A 743 -13.87 -18.69 24.15
N THR A 744 -13.09 -18.36 23.10
CA THR A 744 -12.02 -17.38 23.20
C THR A 744 -12.54 -15.96 23.47
N ASP A 745 -13.73 -15.59 22.96
CA ASP A 745 -14.39 -14.31 23.28
C ASP A 745 -14.72 -14.20 24.77
N ALA A 746 -15.27 -15.27 25.37
CA ALA A 746 -15.56 -15.31 26.80
C ALA A 746 -14.29 -15.17 27.67
N ILE A 747 -13.20 -15.82 27.27
CA ILE A 747 -11.88 -15.69 27.93
C ILE A 747 -11.38 -14.25 27.81
N LEU A 748 -11.44 -13.66 26.61
CA LEU A 748 -11.00 -12.29 26.37
C LEU A 748 -11.78 -11.29 27.23
N GLN A 749 -13.11 -11.38 27.24
CA GLN A 749 -13.99 -10.49 28.01
C GLN A 749 -13.78 -10.62 29.53
N SER A 750 -13.70 -11.85 30.04
CA SER A 750 -13.43 -12.08 31.47
C SER A 750 -12.05 -11.53 31.89
N THR A 751 -11.05 -11.67 31.02
CA THR A 751 -9.71 -11.11 31.24
C THR A 751 -9.75 -9.58 31.24
N ILE A 752 -10.39 -8.94 30.25
CA ILE A 752 -10.55 -7.48 30.16
C ILE A 752 -11.18 -6.93 31.45
N ARG A 753 -12.27 -7.55 31.93
CA ARG A 753 -12.95 -7.15 33.17
C ARG A 753 -12.03 -7.23 34.38
N LYS A 754 -11.28 -8.32 34.51
CA LYS A 754 -10.39 -8.56 35.66
C LYS A 754 -9.18 -7.61 35.65
N VAL A 755 -8.56 -7.45 34.50
CA VAL A 755 -7.29 -6.73 34.34
C VAL A 755 -7.48 -5.23 34.40
N PHE A 756 -8.53 -4.72 33.76
CA PHE A 756 -8.76 -3.29 33.62
C PHE A 756 -9.84 -2.76 34.54
N ALA A 757 -10.12 -3.43 35.66
CA ALA A 757 -11.15 -3.02 36.62
C ALA A 757 -11.01 -1.54 37.03
N ASP A 758 -9.78 -1.09 37.34
CA ASP A 758 -9.49 0.26 37.81
C ASP A 758 -9.25 1.32 36.71
N ALA A 759 -9.33 0.94 35.43
CA ALA A 759 -9.10 1.83 34.29
C ALA A 759 -10.42 2.29 33.64
N THR A 760 -10.40 3.49 33.04
CA THR A 760 -11.47 3.93 32.12
C THR A 760 -11.33 3.15 30.81
N VAL A 761 -12.40 2.48 30.39
CA VAL A 761 -12.40 1.63 29.17
C VAL A 761 -13.44 2.13 28.19
N LEU A 762 -13.01 2.43 26.97
CA LEU A 762 -13.89 2.80 25.85
C LEU A 762 -13.98 1.60 24.91
N THR A 763 -15.17 1.07 24.69
CA THR A 763 -15.40 -0.11 23.85
C THR A 763 -16.24 0.26 22.64
N ILE A 764 -15.65 0.27 21.45
CA ILE A 764 -16.41 0.29 20.20
C ILE A 764 -16.86 -1.15 19.93
N ALA A 765 -18.17 -1.35 19.88
CA ALA A 765 -18.74 -2.69 19.68
C ALA A 765 -19.74 -2.72 18.54
N HIS A 766 -19.58 -3.72 17.67
CA HIS A 766 -20.63 -4.16 16.74
C HIS A 766 -21.47 -5.31 17.31
N ARG A 767 -20.98 -6.01 18.32
CA ARG A 767 -21.73 -7.03 19.06
C ARG A 767 -22.26 -6.42 20.35
N LEU A 768 -23.57 -6.21 20.45
CA LEU A 768 -24.17 -5.48 21.57
C LEU A 768 -23.98 -6.18 22.92
N HIS A 769 -23.83 -7.51 22.95
CA HIS A 769 -23.65 -8.25 24.21
C HIS A 769 -22.39 -7.85 25.00
N THR A 770 -21.37 -7.32 24.32
CA THR A 770 -20.08 -6.95 24.95
C THR A 770 -20.11 -5.58 25.64
N ILE A 771 -21.20 -4.83 25.48
CA ILE A 771 -21.34 -3.48 26.04
C ILE A 771 -22.54 -3.34 26.97
N MET A 772 -23.36 -4.37 27.13
CA MET A 772 -24.56 -4.32 28.00
C MET A 772 -24.22 -4.11 29.48
N ASP A 773 -23.01 -4.48 29.90
CA ASP A 773 -22.46 -4.29 31.24
C ASP A 773 -21.72 -2.94 31.40
N SER A 774 -21.72 -2.08 30.38
CA SER A 774 -21.07 -0.77 30.42
C SER A 774 -21.72 0.15 31.45
N THR A 775 -20.94 1.03 32.08
CA THR A 775 -21.45 2.10 32.94
C THR A 775 -22.31 3.08 32.14
N GLN A 776 -21.92 3.35 30.90
CA GLN A 776 -22.55 4.33 30.02
C GLN A 776 -22.44 3.89 28.55
N ILE A 777 -23.39 4.31 27.72
CA ILE A 777 -23.40 4.11 26.28
C ILE A 777 -23.40 5.47 25.58
N LEU A 778 -22.58 5.61 24.54
CA LEU A 778 -22.54 6.74 23.62
C LEU A 778 -23.05 6.29 22.25
N LEU A 779 -24.19 6.80 21.81
CA LEU A 779 -24.76 6.49 20.49
C LEU A 779 -24.49 7.61 19.49
N PHE A 780 -23.72 7.29 18.47
CA PHE A 780 -23.41 8.20 17.36
C PHE A 780 -24.31 7.92 16.15
N ASP A 781 -24.91 8.98 15.59
CA ASP A 781 -25.60 8.94 14.30
C ASP A 781 -25.18 10.15 13.44
N LYS A 782 -24.79 9.88 12.19
CA LYS A 782 -24.36 10.89 11.20
C LYS A 782 -23.36 11.94 11.72
N GLY A 783 -22.41 11.53 12.57
CA GLY A 783 -21.37 12.41 13.10
C GLY A 783 -21.76 13.21 14.35
N GLU A 784 -22.99 13.06 14.84
CA GLU A 784 -23.47 13.69 16.07
C GLU A 784 -23.66 12.64 17.18
N LEU A 785 -23.43 13.06 18.43
CA LEU A 785 -23.78 12.25 19.60
C LEU A 785 -25.26 12.49 19.92
N LYS A 786 -26.09 11.45 19.76
CA LYS A 786 -27.54 11.56 19.96
C LYS A 786 -27.99 11.17 21.35
N GLU A 787 -27.40 10.12 21.91
CA GLU A 787 -27.78 9.57 23.21
C GLU A 787 -26.55 9.28 24.05
N GLN A 788 -26.64 9.59 25.34
CA GLN A 788 -25.60 9.33 26.32
C GLN A 788 -26.25 9.02 27.68
N ASP A 789 -26.38 7.74 28.03
CA ASP A 789 -26.85 7.31 29.35
C ASP A 789 -26.46 5.85 29.63
N SER A 790 -26.82 5.32 30.80
CA SER A 790 -26.65 3.91 31.14
C SER A 790 -27.56 3.00 30.29
N PRO A 791 -27.15 1.74 30.03
CA PRO A 791 -27.90 0.82 29.18
C PRO A 791 -29.36 0.62 29.62
N GLU A 792 -29.62 0.56 30.93
CA GLU A 792 -30.99 0.41 31.47
C GLU A 792 -31.88 1.59 31.15
N VAL A 793 -31.39 2.81 31.38
CA VAL A 793 -32.18 4.03 31.15
C VAL A 793 -32.52 4.17 29.67
N LEU A 794 -31.57 3.86 28.78
CA LEU A 794 -31.79 3.88 27.33
C LEU A 794 -32.73 2.77 26.84
N LEU A 795 -32.87 1.68 27.60
CA LEU A 795 -33.77 0.56 27.29
C LEU A 795 -35.17 0.75 27.84
N GLU A 796 -35.33 1.52 28.93
CA GLU A 796 -36.65 1.89 29.47
C GLU A 796 -37.40 2.90 28.58
N ASP A 797 -36.67 3.66 27.76
CA ASP A 797 -37.24 4.59 26.78
C ASP A 797 -37.46 3.91 25.42
N ASP A 798 -38.72 3.57 25.10
CA ASP A 798 -39.10 2.99 23.79
C ASP A 798 -38.81 3.93 22.60
N SER A 799 -38.64 5.23 22.84
CA SER A 799 -38.33 6.20 21.78
C SER A 799 -36.85 6.24 21.40
N SER A 800 -35.98 5.74 22.28
CA SER A 800 -34.53 5.63 22.16
C SER A 800 -34.10 4.89 20.89
N LEU A 801 -33.10 5.45 20.19
CA LEU A 801 -32.42 4.81 19.08
C LEU A 801 -31.70 3.54 19.53
N PHE A 802 -31.17 3.52 20.76
CA PHE A 802 -30.56 2.33 21.32
C PHE A 802 -31.58 1.21 21.57
N SER A 803 -32.75 1.52 22.13
CA SER A 803 -33.83 0.55 22.33
C SER A 803 -34.30 -0.06 21.01
N LYS A 804 -34.51 0.77 19.98
CA LYS A 804 -34.83 0.32 18.61
C LYS A 804 -33.75 -0.59 18.03
N LEU A 805 -32.48 -0.24 18.23
CA LEU A 805 -31.35 -1.02 17.72
C LEU A 805 -31.27 -2.40 18.40
N ILE A 806 -31.67 -2.51 19.68
CA ILE A 806 -31.80 -3.80 20.38
C ILE A 806 -33.04 -4.56 19.90
N ALA A 807 -34.19 -3.91 19.73
CA ALA A 807 -35.40 -4.54 19.21
C ALA A 807 -35.17 -5.16 17.81
N ASP A 808 -34.38 -4.49 16.97
CA ASP A 808 -33.99 -4.97 15.64
C ASP A 808 -33.16 -6.28 15.68
N THR A 809 -32.55 -6.63 16.82
CA THR A 809 -31.83 -7.90 16.98
C THR A 809 -32.75 -9.13 17.15
N GLY A 810 -34.06 -8.92 17.32
CA GLY A 810 -35.05 -10.00 17.38
C GLY A 810 -34.94 -10.84 18.65
N SER A 811 -34.81 -12.16 18.52
CA SER A 811 -34.78 -13.10 19.66
C SER A 811 -33.63 -12.86 20.66
N ALA A 812 -32.57 -12.16 20.25
CA ALA A 812 -31.47 -11.78 21.14
C ALA A 812 -31.83 -10.61 22.08
N ALA A 813 -32.89 -9.85 21.79
CA ALA A 813 -33.27 -8.66 22.56
C ALA A 813 -33.57 -9.02 24.02
N GLU A 814 -34.35 -10.07 24.29
CA GLU A 814 -34.67 -10.50 25.66
C GLU A 814 -33.42 -10.86 26.47
N HIS A 815 -32.46 -11.52 25.82
CA HIS A 815 -31.18 -11.87 26.44
C HIS A 815 -30.34 -10.62 26.75
N LEU A 816 -30.31 -9.64 25.84
CA LEU A 816 -29.61 -8.37 26.04
C LEU A 816 -30.24 -7.52 27.14
N HIS A 817 -31.57 -7.49 27.24
CA HIS A 817 -32.29 -6.85 28.34
C HIS A 817 -31.91 -7.48 29.69
N LYS A 818 -31.85 -8.82 29.74
CA LYS A 818 -31.42 -9.53 30.95
C LYS A 818 -29.98 -9.21 31.33
N LEU A 819 -29.06 -9.17 30.36
CA LEU A 819 -27.66 -8.80 30.58
C LEU A 819 -27.51 -7.37 31.11
N ALA A 820 -28.27 -6.40 30.58
CA ALA A 820 -28.30 -5.04 31.11
C ALA A 820 -28.75 -5.00 32.58
N ALA A 821 -29.84 -5.72 32.90
CA ALA A 821 -30.38 -5.79 34.26
C ALA A 821 -29.45 -6.50 35.26
N GLU A 822 -28.66 -7.47 34.80
CA GLU A 822 -27.59 -8.10 35.60
C GLU A 822 -26.41 -7.13 35.81
N GLY A 823 -26.03 -6.38 34.76
CA GLY A 823 -25.00 -5.34 34.77
C GLY A 823 -25.25 -4.21 35.78
N ALA A 824 -26.36 -3.47 35.67
CA ALA A 824 -27.36 -3.68 36.70
C ALA A 824 -27.00 -3.76 38.17
N ALA A 825 -27.53 -4.85 38.68
CA ALA A 825 -27.41 -5.31 40.03
C ALA A 825 -25.95 -5.40 40.45
N ALA A 826 -25.05 -5.83 39.55
CA ALA A 826 -23.61 -5.90 39.83
C ALA A 826 -23.01 -4.52 40.13
N ARG A 827 -23.37 -3.48 39.36
CA ARG A 827 -22.92 -2.09 39.59
C ARG A 827 -23.48 -1.53 40.90
N LYS A 828 -24.77 -1.76 41.19
CA LYS A 828 -25.38 -1.36 42.46
C LYS A 828 -24.76 -2.07 43.66
N ALA A 829 -24.40 -3.35 43.52
CA ALA A 829 -23.72 -4.13 44.55
C ALA A 829 -22.26 -3.71 44.77
N ALA A 830 -21.57 -3.22 43.75
CA ALA A 830 -20.21 -2.70 43.86
C ALA A 830 -20.13 -1.26 44.41
N ALA A 831 -21.23 -0.51 44.36
CA ALA A 831 -21.34 0.85 44.90
C ALA A 831 -21.76 0.90 46.39
N LEU A 832 -22.31 -0.20 46.91
CA LEU A 832 -22.61 -0.45 48.33
C LEU A 832 -21.39 -1.04 49.04
#